data_AF-R7VAU0-F1
#
_entry.id   AF-R7VAU0-F1
#
_cell.length_a   1.000
_cell.length_b   1.000
_cell.length_c   1.000
_cell.angle_alpha   90.00
_cell.angle_beta   90.00
_cell.angle_gamma   90.00
#
_symmetry.space_group_name_H-M   'P 1'
#
loop_
_entity.id
_entity.type
_entity.pdbx_description
1 polymer ?
#
loop_
_entity_poly.entity_id
_entity_poly.type
_entity_poly.pdbx_seq_one_letter_code
_entity_poly.pdbx_strand_id
1 'polypeptide(L)'
;MAFEWSYSSITRPTQMVPFGYDGSFPGLANGTIGWPDLTASTESRNALDLWHAALNGRGRFYAVEKGEDLEKAFREIFGQINTQTEPDLTSTATSGSNASRNDVGKFTGAYEPQNAWKGFVTAETVQKDGTTVSAPGWGGKNTADKLDALTSVASRLILSWSDKWDTTKYKGGTSFKWANDEANLSTAQKAMLGLNPSDTSVTVATNGQNRLNFIRGDRSLEGSDNNGYTTSQPFRERKSRQGDIINSVVWYLGKPSSSYALTGYAEFTRNNADRPAMIYVGGNDGMLHGFSAADGSEKIAYVPRGVIPNLKLLTSPDYNSTHKYFVDGSPMTGDVDLGTGIQATDDPNYAINYTAKWRTLLVGALGAGGKGYFVLDVTNPNSASTTDGALGFTEANASQLVKLDRTRGAGETVLDCARTGIGVSEKAACLKAVEEDRDIGHITARPVLDENDPMRTTQITRMNNNRWAVVMGNGYNSANQRPVLLVQYLDGAQELVRIPVTTETAGTGKAADNGLSAPRLVDIDGDGRPDVIYAGDNLGNLWKFDVTSINDSNWNVAFRGQPLFTAKGPTALNSSARTNVQPITVAPTVRTNDRTMTIGTGTNAKTVPVTGMMIAFGTGRNVTQDDPNSVQVQSLYSVLDNTRYRIIDTAKGKRLEVHPGDGVCAPSATTCVPSPLALGEGVANAKLAEQKISQLGNGEYGT
;
A
#
# COMPACT_ATOMS: atom_id res chain seq x y z
N MET A 1 0.46 28.06 14.64
CA MET A 1 1.16 26.76 14.58
C MET A 1 2.65 27.05 14.55
N ALA A 2 3.38 26.66 15.60
CA ALA A 2 4.83 26.77 15.66
C ALA A 2 5.43 25.71 14.72
N PHE A 3 6.36 26.13 13.87
CA PHE A 3 7.07 25.26 12.94
C PHE A 3 8.37 24.83 13.65
N GLU A 4 8.53 23.55 13.98
CA GLU A 4 9.79 23.06 14.53
C GLU A 4 10.82 22.89 13.41
N TRP A 5 11.90 23.65 13.50
CA TRP A 5 13.07 23.50 12.63
C TRP A 5 13.82 22.20 12.96
N SER A 6 14.25 21.45 11.95
CA SER A 6 15.17 20.32 12.11
C SER A 6 16.60 20.82 12.34
N TYR A 7 17.05 20.79 13.61
CA TYR A 7 18.35 21.30 14.06
C TYR A 7 19.58 20.62 13.43
N SER A 8 19.42 19.43 12.84
CA SER A 8 20.53 18.68 12.20
C SER A 8 20.90 19.20 10.82
N SER A 9 20.06 20.04 10.20
CA SER A 9 20.26 20.60 8.86
C SER A 9 21.05 21.92 8.83
N ILE A 10 21.41 22.45 10.01
CA ILE A 10 22.10 23.74 10.14
C ILE A 10 23.60 23.51 10.30
N THR A 11 24.39 23.90 9.29
CA THR A 11 25.85 23.84 9.37
C THR A 11 26.36 24.95 10.29
N ARG A 12 27.18 24.58 11.28
CA ARG A 12 27.78 25.54 12.22
C ARG A 12 28.83 26.41 11.52
N PRO A 13 28.96 27.71 11.86
CA PRO A 13 30.05 28.53 11.36
C PRO A 13 31.41 27.96 11.77
N THR A 14 32.41 28.09 10.91
CA THR A 14 33.77 27.56 11.09
C THR A 14 34.58 28.26 12.17
N GLN A 15 34.16 29.45 12.65
CA GLN A 15 34.67 30.04 13.88
C GLN A 15 33.61 30.93 14.56
N MET A 16 33.55 30.87 15.89
CA MET A 16 32.69 31.72 16.72
C MET A 16 33.39 33.04 17.06
N VAL A 17 33.06 34.14 16.41
CA VAL A 17 33.20 35.51 16.97
C VAL A 17 32.46 36.54 16.10
N PRO A 18 31.93 37.65 16.68
CA PRO A 18 31.76 37.93 18.11
C PRO A 18 30.39 37.49 18.67
N PHE A 19 29.51 36.92 17.84
CA PHE A 19 28.13 36.61 18.18
C PHE A 19 27.95 35.10 18.39
N GLY A 20 28.12 34.67 19.64
CA GLY A 20 27.93 33.27 20.03
C GLY A 20 26.48 32.82 19.81
N TYR A 21 26.31 31.63 19.21
CA TYR A 21 25.10 30.84 19.41
C TYR A 21 25.15 30.33 20.87
N ASP A 22 24.71 31.16 21.80
CA ASP A 22 24.59 30.84 23.23
C ASP A 22 23.48 29.80 23.51
N GLY A 23 22.87 29.24 22.46
CA GLY A 23 21.76 28.31 22.57
C GLY A 23 20.39 29.00 22.71
N SER A 24 20.31 30.34 22.60
CA SER A 24 19.05 31.10 22.73
C SER A 24 18.18 31.13 21.46
N PHE A 25 18.67 30.65 20.31
CA PHE A 25 17.95 30.65 19.04
C PHE A 25 16.60 29.89 19.06
N PRO A 26 16.48 28.69 19.65
CA PRO A 26 15.17 28.04 19.83
C PRO A 26 14.21 28.92 20.64
N GLY A 27 14.76 29.70 21.58
CA GLY A 27 14.02 30.62 22.41
C GLY A 27 13.44 31.80 21.61
N LEU A 28 14.25 32.40 20.73
CA LEU A 28 13.85 33.50 19.86
C LEU A 28 12.85 33.06 18.77
N ALA A 29 13.07 31.89 18.15
CA ALA A 29 12.18 31.37 17.10
C ALA A 29 10.80 30.93 17.61
N ASN A 30 10.74 30.40 18.83
CA ASN A 30 9.48 30.00 19.49
C ASN A 30 8.84 31.14 20.30
N GLY A 31 9.41 32.35 20.28
CA GLY A 31 8.89 33.51 21.02
C GLY A 31 8.98 33.40 22.55
N THR A 32 9.81 32.51 23.07
CA THR A 32 10.05 32.31 24.51
C THR A 32 11.18 33.18 25.06
N ILE A 33 11.98 33.78 24.18
CA ILE A 33 12.92 34.87 24.47
C ILE A 33 12.53 36.05 23.58
N GLY A 34 12.43 37.25 24.15
CA GLY A 34 12.13 38.47 23.39
C GLY A 34 13.35 38.95 22.62
N TRP A 35 13.13 39.42 21.39
CA TRP A 35 14.18 40.07 20.62
C TRP A 35 14.70 41.31 21.36
N PRO A 36 16.01 41.52 21.49
CA PRO A 36 16.55 42.66 22.22
C PRO A 36 16.13 43.99 21.57
N ASP A 37 15.81 44.99 22.39
CA ASP A 37 15.44 46.33 21.94
C ASP A 37 16.62 47.00 21.19
N LEU A 38 16.38 47.34 19.92
CA LEU A 38 17.40 47.83 18.97
C LEU A 38 17.50 49.38 18.94
N THR A 39 16.90 50.10 19.88
CA THR A 39 16.77 51.57 19.88
C THR A 39 18.06 52.39 20.08
N ALA A 40 19.25 51.78 20.18
CA ALA A 40 20.53 52.51 20.34
C ALA A 40 21.40 52.46 19.08
N SER A 41 21.73 53.64 18.55
CA SER A 41 22.39 53.90 17.28
C SER A 41 23.91 53.63 17.28
N THR A 42 24.32 52.38 17.47
CA THR A 42 25.70 51.95 17.16
C THR A 42 25.68 50.94 16.02
N GLU A 43 26.47 51.21 14.97
CA GLU A 43 26.49 50.53 13.65
C GLU A 43 26.65 48.99 13.67
N SER A 44 26.91 48.37 14.82
CA SER A 44 27.08 46.92 14.98
C SER A 44 25.79 46.09 15.08
N ARG A 45 24.60 46.69 14.84
CA ARG A 45 23.29 46.01 15.01
C ARG A 45 22.45 45.81 13.74
N ASN A 46 22.85 46.33 12.57
CA ASN A 46 22.10 46.15 11.32
C ASN A 46 22.08 44.68 10.83
N ALA A 47 23.14 43.92 11.10
CA ALA A 47 23.19 42.50 10.78
C ALA A 47 22.23 41.66 11.65
N LEU A 48 21.97 42.10 12.90
CA LEU A 48 20.95 41.49 13.76
C LEU A 48 19.55 41.74 13.19
N ASP A 49 19.28 42.94 12.67
CA ASP A 49 18.00 43.24 12.02
C ASP A 49 17.81 42.52 10.68
N LEU A 50 18.88 42.34 9.88
CA LEU A 50 18.85 41.50 8.67
C LEU A 50 18.63 40.01 9.00
N TRP A 51 19.24 39.53 10.08
CA TRP A 51 19.01 38.18 10.58
C TRP A 51 17.57 38.02 11.11
N HIS A 52 17.04 39.03 11.79
CA HIS A 52 15.66 39.08 12.25
C HIS A 52 14.66 39.16 11.07
N ALA A 53 14.98 39.91 10.02
CA ALA A 53 14.21 39.96 8.79
C ALA A 53 14.22 38.62 8.04
N ALA A 54 15.36 37.92 8.01
CA ALA A 54 15.43 36.56 7.46
C ALA A 54 14.58 35.57 8.27
N LEU A 55 14.62 35.65 9.60
CA LEU A 55 13.76 34.87 10.49
C LEU A 55 12.27 35.13 10.25
N ASN A 56 11.87 36.40 10.19
CA ASN A 56 10.47 36.81 9.97
C ASN A 56 9.99 36.48 8.55
N GLY A 57 10.87 36.59 7.55
CA GLY A 57 10.61 36.22 6.17
C GLY A 57 10.74 34.73 5.85
N ARG A 58 11.05 33.88 6.85
CA ARG A 58 11.32 32.44 6.70
C ARG A 58 12.46 32.12 5.71
N GLY A 59 13.39 33.05 5.53
CA GLY A 59 14.59 32.92 4.71
C GLY A 59 15.79 32.39 5.51
N ARG A 60 16.90 32.17 4.80
CA ARG A 60 18.20 31.85 5.41
C ARG A 60 19.07 33.10 5.45
N PHE A 61 19.86 33.25 6.50
CA PHE A 61 20.86 34.32 6.63
C PHE A 61 22.25 33.70 6.53
N TYR A 62 23.06 34.20 5.59
CA TYR A 62 24.45 33.81 5.43
C TYR A 62 25.33 34.97 5.85
N ALA A 63 26.00 34.84 7.00
CA ALA A 63 27.07 35.75 7.40
C ALA A 63 28.36 35.27 6.75
N VAL A 64 28.93 36.07 5.87
CA VAL A 64 30.09 35.70 5.06
C VAL A 64 31.20 36.74 5.28
N GLU A 65 32.38 36.32 5.70
CA GLU A 65 33.56 37.19 5.84
C GLU A 65 34.62 36.93 4.76
N LYS A 66 34.60 35.77 4.09
CA LYS A 66 35.59 35.35 3.08
C LYS A 66 34.92 34.91 1.77
N GLY A 67 35.63 35.02 0.65
CA GLY A 67 35.11 34.71 -0.68
C GLY A 67 34.70 33.23 -0.84
N GLU A 68 35.35 32.32 -0.12
CA GLU A 68 35.09 30.88 -0.16
C GLU A 68 33.77 30.48 0.53
N ASP A 69 33.38 31.21 1.59
CA ASP A 69 32.10 31.02 2.26
C ASP A 69 30.94 31.50 1.37
N LEU A 70 31.19 32.53 0.55
CA LEU A 70 30.25 33.01 -0.46
C LEU A 70 30.04 31.98 -1.57
N GLU A 71 31.13 31.35 -2.04
CA GLU A 71 31.07 30.29 -3.04
C GLU A 71 30.25 29.08 -2.53
N LYS A 72 30.47 28.67 -1.28
CA LYS A 72 29.71 27.58 -0.66
C LYS A 72 28.23 27.93 -0.49
N ALA A 73 27.91 29.14 -0.03
CA ALA A 73 26.54 29.62 0.08
C ALA A 73 25.84 29.67 -1.29
N PHE A 74 26.52 30.14 -2.35
CA PHE A 74 25.95 30.12 -3.70
C PHE A 74 25.76 28.69 -4.23
N ARG A 75 26.69 27.76 -4.00
CA ARG A 75 26.52 26.34 -4.39
C ARG A 75 25.34 25.69 -3.66
N GLU A 76 25.13 26.00 -2.39
CA GLU A 76 23.95 25.54 -1.64
C GLU A 76 22.66 26.19 -2.11
N ILE A 77 22.66 27.50 -2.40
CA ILE A 77 21.52 28.21 -2.97
C ILE A 77 21.14 27.63 -4.33
N PHE A 78 22.10 27.45 -5.26
CA PHE A 78 21.85 26.84 -6.56
C PHE A 78 21.50 25.35 -6.46
N GLY A 79 22.09 24.63 -5.50
CA GLY A 79 21.73 23.24 -5.19
C GLY A 79 20.29 23.13 -4.68
N GLN A 80 19.86 24.03 -3.80
CA GLN A 80 18.50 24.05 -3.27
C GLN A 80 17.46 24.56 -4.28
N ILE A 81 17.82 25.55 -5.10
CA ILE A 81 16.97 26.08 -6.19
C ILE A 81 16.74 25.00 -7.25
N ASN A 82 17.75 24.21 -7.62
CA ASN A 82 17.56 23.08 -8.53
C ASN A 82 16.74 21.93 -7.90
N THR A 83 16.80 21.73 -6.57
CA THR A 83 15.98 20.70 -5.90
C THR A 83 14.53 21.10 -5.64
N GLN A 84 14.17 22.39 -5.67
CA GLN A 84 12.77 22.82 -5.46
C GLN A 84 11.95 22.90 -6.74
N THR A 85 12.58 22.77 -7.92
CA THR A 85 11.89 22.77 -9.22
C THR A 85 11.71 21.40 -9.84
N GLU A 86 12.40 20.37 -9.33
CA GLU A 86 12.24 18.99 -9.81
C GLU A 86 11.09 18.29 -9.06
N PRO A 87 10.29 17.46 -9.76
CA PRO A 87 9.21 16.71 -9.14
C PRO A 87 9.74 15.67 -8.17
N ASP A 88 9.01 15.43 -7.08
CA ASP A 88 9.34 14.38 -6.12
C ASP A 88 9.02 13.00 -6.74
N LEU A 89 10.04 12.18 -6.96
CA LEU A 89 9.91 10.83 -7.51
C LEU A 89 9.51 9.84 -6.40
N THR A 90 8.58 8.93 -6.68
CA THR A 90 8.03 8.03 -5.64
C THR A 90 8.31 6.57 -5.86
N SER A 91 7.75 5.99 -6.91
CA SER A 91 7.87 4.57 -7.19
C SER A 91 8.22 4.32 -8.65
N THR A 92 9.01 3.27 -8.88
CA THR A 92 9.41 2.84 -10.22
C THR A 92 8.96 1.41 -10.46
N ALA A 93 8.36 1.18 -11.62
CA ALA A 93 8.00 -0.15 -12.13
C ALA A 93 8.83 -0.46 -13.38
N THR A 94 9.12 -1.73 -13.61
CA THR A 94 9.84 -2.19 -14.79
C THR A 94 9.05 -3.23 -15.56
N SER A 95 9.08 -3.20 -16.89
CA SER A 95 8.40 -4.17 -17.75
C SER A 95 9.10 -5.53 -17.85
N GLY A 96 10.22 -5.70 -17.13
CA GLY A 96 11.05 -6.91 -17.09
C GLY A 96 12.23 -6.76 -16.14
N SER A 97 12.87 -7.88 -15.79
CA SER A 97 13.95 -7.94 -14.79
C SER A 97 15.36 -8.05 -15.39
N ASN A 98 15.50 -8.14 -16.72
CA ASN A 98 16.78 -8.40 -17.37
C ASN A 98 17.11 -7.42 -18.51
N ALA A 99 17.49 -6.20 -18.13
CA ALA A 99 17.90 -5.15 -19.06
C ALA A 99 19.12 -5.54 -19.92
N SER A 100 20.00 -6.43 -19.43
CA SER A 100 21.20 -6.83 -20.19
C SER A 100 20.91 -7.59 -21.48
N ARG A 101 19.73 -8.23 -21.59
CA ARG A 101 19.35 -9.02 -22.76
C ARG A 101 18.34 -8.32 -23.66
N ASN A 102 17.44 -7.54 -23.08
CA ASN A 102 16.34 -6.85 -23.75
C ASN A 102 16.18 -5.45 -23.18
N ASP A 103 15.69 -4.53 -24.00
CA ASP A 103 15.27 -3.23 -23.53
C ASP A 103 14.08 -3.39 -22.57
N VAL A 104 14.10 -2.65 -21.46
CA VAL A 104 13.09 -2.74 -20.39
C VAL A 104 12.43 -1.38 -20.21
N GLY A 105 11.11 -1.32 -20.30
CA GLY A 105 10.35 -0.13 -19.96
C GLY A 105 10.46 0.15 -18.46
N LYS A 106 10.78 1.39 -18.09
CA LYS A 106 10.85 1.90 -16.73
C LYS A 106 9.80 2.99 -16.57
N PHE A 107 8.89 2.80 -15.63
CA PHE A 107 7.76 3.71 -15.38
C PHE A 107 7.90 4.31 -13.99
N THR A 108 7.95 5.64 -13.88
CA THR A 108 8.21 6.31 -12.60
C THR A 108 7.06 7.26 -12.25
N GLY A 109 6.44 7.05 -11.09
CA GLY A 109 5.45 7.95 -10.51
C GLY A 109 6.12 9.16 -9.84
N ALA A 110 5.45 10.30 -9.91
CA ALA A 110 5.94 11.54 -9.33
C ALA A 110 4.80 12.45 -8.86
N TYR A 111 5.14 13.43 -8.01
CA TYR A 111 4.23 14.48 -7.56
C TYR A 111 4.92 15.84 -7.41
N GLU A 112 4.12 16.91 -7.44
CA GLU A 112 4.57 18.30 -7.37
C GLU A 112 3.65 19.12 -6.43
N PRO A 113 3.97 19.22 -5.12
CA PRO A 113 3.13 19.96 -4.17
C PRO A 113 2.99 21.45 -4.51
N GLN A 114 4.05 22.06 -5.05
CA GLN A 114 4.04 23.47 -5.43
C GLN A 114 3.17 23.75 -6.66
N ASN A 115 2.95 22.74 -7.52
CA ASN A 115 2.11 22.84 -8.71
C ASN A 115 0.72 22.27 -8.46
N ALA A 116 0.09 22.69 -7.36
CA ALA A 116 -1.27 22.32 -6.99
C ALA A 116 -1.50 20.80 -6.83
N TRP A 117 -0.51 20.11 -6.25
CA TRP A 117 -0.50 18.66 -6.05
C TRP A 117 -0.74 17.88 -7.35
N LYS A 118 -0.06 18.30 -8.42
CA LYS A 118 -0.03 17.56 -9.69
C LYS A 118 0.74 16.26 -9.48
N GLY A 119 0.26 15.17 -10.09
CA GLY A 119 1.02 13.92 -10.20
C GLY A 119 0.98 13.36 -11.61
N PHE A 120 1.93 12.49 -11.91
CA PHE A 120 2.06 11.86 -13.22
C PHE A 120 2.97 10.64 -13.16
N VAL A 121 2.86 9.81 -14.19
CA VAL A 121 3.83 8.75 -14.49
C VAL A 121 4.65 9.19 -15.71
N THR A 122 5.95 8.94 -15.68
CA THR A 122 6.86 9.05 -16.83
C THR A 122 7.25 7.66 -17.33
N ALA A 123 7.66 7.56 -18.59
CA ALA A 123 8.15 6.33 -19.17
C ALA A 123 9.50 6.52 -19.86
N GLU A 124 10.42 5.65 -19.51
CA GLU A 124 11.76 5.51 -20.08
C GLU A 124 11.94 4.08 -20.57
N THR A 125 12.92 3.87 -21.42
CA THR A 125 13.42 2.57 -21.83
C THR A 125 14.86 2.45 -21.34
N VAL A 126 15.11 1.46 -20.49
CA VAL A 126 16.45 1.02 -20.12
C VAL A 126 16.97 0.16 -21.27
N GLN A 127 18.03 0.63 -21.94
CA GLN A 127 18.68 -0.07 -23.04
C GLN A 127 19.64 -1.14 -22.52
N LYS A 128 20.07 -2.04 -23.41
CA LYS A 128 21.00 -3.15 -23.07
C LYS A 128 22.35 -2.70 -22.51
N ASP A 129 22.77 -1.49 -22.84
CA ASP A 129 24.00 -0.88 -22.33
C ASP A 129 23.83 -0.22 -20.94
N GLY A 130 22.63 -0.28 -20.37
CA GLY A 130 22.27 0.30 -19.08
C GLY A 130 21.85 1.77 -19.13
N THR A 131 21.89 2.41 -20.30
CA THR A 131 21.42 3.79 -20.45
C THR A 131 19.89 3.87 -20.48
N THR A 132 19.34 5.02 -20.10
CA THR A 132 17.90 5.29 -20.13
C THR A 132 17.57 6.33 -21.18
N VAL A 133 16.61 6.02 -22.06
CA VAL A 133 16.08 6.95 -23.07
C VAL A 133 14.58 7.11 -22.90
N SER A 134 14.00 8.24 -23.32
CA SER A 134 12.54 8.41 -23.25
C SER A 134 11.81 7.35 -24.07
N ALA A 135 10.70 6.81 -23.54
CA ALA A 135 9.89 5.83 -24.27
C ALA A 135 9.27 6.49 -25.53
N PRO A 136 9.60 6.04 -26.76
CA PRO A 136 9.21 6.75 -27.98
C PRO A 136 7.69 6.93 -28.14
N GLY A 137 6.90 5.91 -27.76
CA GLY A 137 5.44 5.96 -27.87
C GLY A 137 4.77 7.03 -27.00
N TRP A 138 5.47 7.53 -25.98
CA TRP A 138 4.95 8.59 -25.11
C TRP A 138 5.17 9.98 -25.71
N GLY A 139 6.11 10.13 -26.65
CA GLY A 139 6.39 11.40 -27.33
C GLY A 139 6.90 12.50 -26.39
N GLY A 140 7.68 12.13 -25.37
CA GLY A 140 8.22 13.08 -24.38
C GLY A 140 7.17 13.71 -23.46
N LYS A 141 5.98 13.10 -23.36
CA LYS A 141 4.89 13.52 -22.48
C LYS A 141 4.75 12.56 -21.31
N ASN A 142 4.22 13.03 -20.19
CA ASN A 142 3.80 12.20 -19.06
C ASN A 142 2.28 11.96 -19.08
N THR A 143 1.76 11.14 -18.17
CA THR A 143 0.31 10.82 -18.12
C THR A 143 -0.56 12.04 -17.83
N ALA A 144 -0.09 13.00 -17.01
CA ALA A 144 -0.82 14.23 -16.75
C ALA A 144 -0.96 15.07 -18.02
N ASP A 145 0.11 15.23 -18.80
CA ASP A 145 0.06 15.97 -20.08
C ASP A 145 -0.96 15.34 -21.05
N LYS A 146 -1.04 13.99 -21.09
CA LYS A 146 -2.02 13.27 -21.92
C LYS A 146 -3.45 13.51 -21.43
N LEU A 147 -3.68 13.48 -20.12
CA LEU A 147 -4.98 13.77 -19.54
C LEU A 147 -5.38 15.24 -19.72
N ASP A 148 -4.44 16.16 -19.61
CA ASP A 148 -4.66 17.61 -19.75
C ASP A 148 -4.94 18.01 -21.20
N ALA A 149 -4.39 17.27 -22.18
CA ALA A 149 -4.68 17.45 -23.59
C ALA A 149 -6.09 17.01 -24.02
N LEU A 150 -6.87 16.34 -23.16
CA LEU A 150 -8.24 15.95 -23.47
C LEU A 150 -9.14 17.17 -23.70
N THR A 151 -9.75 17.22 -24.88
CA THR A 151 -10.73 18.24 -25.26
C THR A 151 -12.12 18.00 -24.66
N SER A 152 -12.43 16.75 -24.31
CA SER A 152 -13.67 16.36 -23.64
C SER A 152 -13.42 15.20 -22.68
N VAL A 153 -14.10 15.23 -21.54
CA VAL A 153 -14.09 14.15 -20.54
C VAL A 153 -15.21 13.14 -20.73
N ALA A 154 -16.05 13.32 -21.76
CA ALA A 154 -17.16 12.40 -22.06
C ALA A 154 -16.68 11.01 -22.49
N SER A 155 -15.50 10.92 -23.10
CA SER A 155 -14.89 9.67 -23.58
C SER A 155 -14.07 8.93 -22.52
N ARG A 156 -13.83 9.52 -21.34
CA ARG A 156 -13.11 8.86 -20.25
C ARG A 156 -13.98 7.76 -19.65
N LEU A 157 -13.44 6.54 -19.59
CA LEU A 157 -14.05 5.44 -18.86
C LEU A 157 -13.69 5.54 -17.37
N ILE A 158 -14.61 6.08 -16.58
CA ILE A 158 -14.45 6.21 -15.13
C ILE A 158 -15.54 5.38 -14.46
N LEU A 159 -15.15 4.33 -13.78
CA LEU A 159 -16.04 3.41 -13.07
C LEU A 159 -16.07 3.74 -11.57
N SER A 160 -17.10 3.25 -10.88
CA SER A 160 -17.25 3.35 -9.43
C SER A 160 -18.14 2.23 -8.90
N TRP A 161 -18.50 2.31 -7.62
CA TRP A 161 -19.35 1.34 -6.93
C TRP A 161 -20.62 2.02 -6.42
N SER A 162 -21.78 1.45 -6.74
CA SER A 162 -23.08 1.88 -6.23
C SER A 162 -23.46 1.07 -5.01
N ASP A 163 -23.68 1.75 -3.88
CA ASP A 163 -24.19 1.15 -2.65
C ASP A 163 -25.73 1.13 -2.58
N LYS A 164 -26.40 1.37 -3.71
CA LYS A 164 -27.84 1.14 -3.83
C LYS A 164 -28.14 -0.34 -3.60
N TRP A 165 -29.03 -0.64 -2.67
CA TRP A 165 -29.58 -1.98 -2.51
C TRP A 165 -30.56 -2.27 -3.66
N ASP A 166 -30.33 -3.36 -4.40
CA ASP A 166 -31.29 -3.89 -5.37
C ASP A 166 -32.21 -4.92 -4.67
N THR A 167 -32.50 -6.08 -5.26
CA THR A 167 -33.37 -7.09 -4.63
C THR A 167 -32.63 -7.95 -3.60
N THR A 168 -31.45 -8.45 -3.95
CA THR A 168 -30.70 -9.44 -3.14
C THR A 168 -29.29 -9.02 -2.77
N LYS A 169 -28.78 -7.94 -3.38
CA LYS A 169 -27.42 -7.45 -3.19
C LYS A 169 -27.34 -5.96 -3.49
N TYR A 170 -26.23 -5.34 -3.09
CA TYR A 170 -25.87 -4.02 -3.61
C TYR A 170 -25.64 -4.09 -5.12
N LYS A 171 -26.04 -3.02 -5.82
CA LYS A 171 -25.92 -2.88 -7.27
C LYS A 171 -24.49 -3.07 -7.78
N GLY A 172 -23.51 -2.57 -7.03
CA GLY A 172 -22.10 -2.81 -7.29
C GLY A 172 -21.55 -1.95 -8.42
N GLY A 173 -20.71 -2.54 -9.28
CA GLY A 173 -20.00 -1.82 -10.35
C GLY A 173 -20.90 -0.97 -11.24
N THR A 174 -20.51 0.29 -11.40
CA THR A 174 -21.26 1.28 -12.19
C THR A 174 -20.34 2.32 -12.82
N SER A 175 -20.89 3.22 -13.64
CA SER A 175 -20.17 4.37 -14.18
C SER A 175 -20.15 5.51 -13.17
N PHE A 176 -19.02 6.20 -13.01
CA PHE A 176 -18.91 7.42 -12.22
C PHE A 176 -19.45 8.61 -13.02
N LYS A 177 -20.77 8.67 -13.19
CA LYS A 177 -21.49 9.72 -13.90
C LYS A 177 -22.73 10.12 -13.12
N TRP A 178 -23.06 11.40 -13.13
CA TRP A 178 -24.33 11.86 -12.58
C TRP A 178 -25.49 11.32 -13.41
N ALA A 179 -26.48 10.74 -12.73
CA ALA A 179 -27.77 10.39 -13.28
C ALA A 179 -28.85 10.99 -12.39
N ASN A 180 -29.98 11.41 -12.99
CA ASN A 180 -31.10 11.99 -12.24
C ASN A 180 -31.70 10.96 -11.28
N ASP A 181 -31.71 9.70 -11.68
CA ASP A 181 -32.10 8.55 -10.88
C ASP A 181 -30.88 7.89 -10.18
N GLU A 182 -31.05 6.65 -9.71
CA GLU A 182 -29.98 5.83 -9.12
C GLU A 182 -29.46 4.78 -10.14
N ALA A 183 -29.45 5.13 -11.43
CA ALA A 183 -28.85 4.29 -12.48
C ALA A 183 -27.33 4.13 -12.27
N ASN A 184 -26.68 5.14 -11.70
CA ASN A 184 -25.26 5.13 -11.36
C ASN A 184 -25.04 5.07 -9.84
N LEU A 185 -24.81 6.23 -9.23
CA LEU A 185 -24.62 6.37 -7.77
C LEU A 185 -25.95 6.39 -7.02
N SER A 186 -25.97 5.89 -5.80
CA SER A 186 -27.14 5.95 -4.91
C SER A 186 -27.47 7.38 -4.50
N THR A 187 -28.66 7.61 -3.96
CA THR A 187 -29.06 8.91 -3.41
C THR A 187 -28.15 9.36 -2.27
N ALA A 188 -27.67 8.43 -1.43
CA ALA A 188 -26.76 8.73 -0.33
C ALA A 188 -25.38 9.20 -0.85
N GLN A 189 -24.83 8.49 -1.84
CA GLN A 189 -23.58 8.90 -2.52
C GLN A 189 -23.76 10.24 -3.25
N LYS A 190 -24.93 10.40 -3.89
CA LYS A 190 -25.60 11.65 -4.30
C LYS A 190 -25.25 12.84 -3.40
N ALA A 191 -25.78 12.75 -2.19
CA ALA A 191 -25.74 13.78 -1.16
C ALA A 191 -24.32 14.03 -0.59
N MET A 192 -23.44 13.04 -0.63
CA MET A 192 -22.05 13.19 -0.19
C MET A 192 -21.27 14.17 -1.06
N LEU A 193 -21.57 14.21 -2.36
CA LEU A 193 -20.92 15.10 -3.33
C LEU A 193 -21.46 16.54 -3.23
N GLY A 194 -22.74 16.74 -2.96
CA GLY A 194 -23.36 18.05 -2.85
C GLY A 194 -24.88 18.00 -2.87
N LEU A 195 -25.49 19.16 -3.12
CA LEU A 195 -26.94 19.30 -3.30
C LEU A 195 -27.37 18.75 -4.65
N ASN A 196 -28.62 18.30 -4.75
CA ASN A 196 -29.20 17.83 -5.99
C ASN A 196 -29.37 19.02 -6.96
N PRO A 197 -29.08 18.88 -8.27
CA PRO A 197 -29.34 19.93 -9.25
C PRO A 197 -30.76 20.50 -9.27
N SER A 198 -31.76 19.74 -8.80
CA SER A 198 -33.15 20.21 -8.70
C SER A 198 -33.49 20.96 -7.40
N ASP A 199 -32.57 21.04 -6.44
CA ASP A 199 -32.84 21.69 -5.14
C ASP A 199 -32.90 23.22 -5.29
N THR A 200 -33.86 23.87 -4.64
CA THR A 200 -34.05 25.33 -4.74
C THR A 200 -32.89 26.16 -4.17
N SER A 201 -32.11 25.58 -3.26
CA SER A 201 -30.93 26.21 -2.63
C SER A 201 -29.61 25.89 -3.35
N VAL A 202 -29.65 25.14 -4.45
CA VAL A 202 -28.44 24.74 -5.18
C VAL A 202 -27.76 25.95 -5.80
N THR A 203 -26.43 26.01 -5.66
CA THR A 203 -25.57 26.96 -6.35
C THR A 203 -24.61 26.20 -7.25
N VAL A 204 -23.91 26.87 -8.18
CA VAL A 204 -22.88 26.23 -9.01
C VAL A 204 -21.85 25.48 -8.15
N ALA A 205 -21.45 26.07 -7.02
CA ALA A 205 -20.45 25.55 -6.10
C ALA A 205 -20.94 24.35 -5.25
N THR A 206 -22.24 24.32 -4.92
CA THR A 206 -22.84 23.28 -4.08
C THR A 206 -23.51 22.16 -4.86
N ASN A 207 -23.69 22.33 -6.16
CA ASN A 207 -24.27 21.33 -7.06
C ASN A 207 -23.39 20.06 -7.14
N GLY A 208 -23.95 18.91 -6.75
CA GLY A 208 -23.26 17.63 -6.75
C GLY A 208 -22.85 17.14 -8.15
N GLN A 209 -23.64 17.43 -9.19
CA GLN A 209 -23.32 17.09 -10.57
C GLN A 209 -22.11 17.88 -11.08
N ASN A 210 -22.06 19.18 -10.77
CA ASN A 210 -20.93 20.04 -11.14
C ASN A 210 -19.63 19.55 -10.49
N ARG A 211 -19.67 19.21 -9.20
CA ARG A 211 -18.51 18.65 -8.48
C ARG A 211 -18.07 17.32 -9.07
N LEU A 212 -19.03 16.42 -9.34
CA LEU A 212 -18.74 15.13 -10.00
C LEU A 212 -18.07 15.36 -11.36
N ASN A 213 -18.58 16.26 -12.20
CA ASN A 213 -18.00 16.57 -13.50
C ASN A 213 -16.59 17.16 -13.37
N PHE A 214 -16.36 18.04 -12.39
CA PHE A 214 -15.03 18.55 -12.08
C PHE A 214 -14.04 17.42 -11.76
N ILE A 215 -14.43 16.47 -10.90
CA ILE A 215 -13.61 15.30 -10.52
C ILE A 215 -13.33 14.42 -11.75
N ARG A 216 -14.31 14.25 -12.63
CA ARG A 216 -14.11 13.57 -13.93
C ARG A 216 -13.17 14.33 -14.89
N GLY A 217 -12.78 15.55 -14.56
CA GLY A 217 -11.82 16.37 -15.30
C GLY A 217 -12.44 17.51 -16.11
N ASP A 218 -13.72 17.82 -15.94
CA ASP A 218 -14.31 19.04 -16.52
C ASP A 218 -13.64 20.26 -15.88
N ARG A 219 -13.22 21.21 -16.73
CA ARG A 219 -12.50 22.43 -16.32
C ARG A 219 -13.32 23.70 -16.52
N SER A 220 -14.55 23.60 -17.04
CA SER A 220 -15.39 24.76 -17.40
C SER A 220 -15.74 25.67 -16.23
N LEU A 221 -15.78 25.11 -15.01
CA LEU A 221 -16.13 25.82 -13.77
C LEU A 221 -14.90 26.14 -12.88
N GLU A 222 -13.69 25.93 -13.40
CA GLU A 222 -12.45 26.36 -12.74
C GLU A 222 -12.36 27.88 -12.73
N GLY A 223 -12.17 28.45 -11.54
CA GLY A 223 -11.77 29.84 -11.37
C GLY A 223 -10.28 30.02 -11.64
N SER A 224 -9.73 31.15 -11.19
CA SER A 224 -8.30 31.39 -11.27
C SER A 224 -7.77 31.98 -9.98
N ASP A 225 -6.58 31.55 -9.57
CA ASP A 225 -5.90 32.12 -8.40
C ASP A 225 -5.56 33.60 -8.63
N ASN A 226 -5.30 33.99 -9.89
CA ASN A 226 -4.94 35.36 -10.25
C ASN A 226 -6.16 36.28 -10.38
N ASN A 227 -7.27 35.76 -10.91
CA ASN A 227 -8.47 36.55 -11.21
C ASN A 227 -9.59 36.38 -10.16
N GLY A 228 -9.38 35.50 -9.18
CA GLY A 228 -10.33 35.17 -8.13
C GLY A 228 -11.34 34.06 -8.52
N TYR A 229 -12.03 33.56 -7.49
CA TYR A 229 -13.07 32.53 -7.61
C TYR A 229 -14.45 33.19 -7.57
N THR A 230 -15.22 33.02 -8.66
CA THR A 230 -16.53 33.68 -8.82
C THR A 230 -17.69 32.72 -8.59
N THR A 231 -18.92 33.23 -8.49
CA THR A 231 -20.12 32.37 -8.37
C THR A 231 -20.35 31.50 -9.61
N SER A 232 -19.89 31.92 -10.79
CA SER A 232 -19.95 31.13 -12.03
C SER A 232 -18.76 30.18 -12.22
N GLN A 233 -17.62 30.48 -11.60
CA GLN A 233 -16.40 29.65 -11.63
C GLN A 233 -15.84 29.48 -10.20
N PRO A 234 -16.52 28.69 -9.35
CA PRO A 234 -16.19 28.61 -7.93
C PRO A 234 -15.14 27.54 -7.60
N PHE A 235 -14.76 26.69 -8.54
CA PHE A 235 -13.86 25.56 -8.27
C PHE A 235 -12.40 25.95 -8.43
N ARG A 236 -11.51 25.28 -7.67
CA ARG A 236 -10.07 25.54 -7.71
C ARG A 236 -9.48 25.49 -9.12
N GLU A 237 -8.46 26.31 -9.36
CA GLU A 237 -7.63 26.19 -10.54
C GLU A 237 -6.75 24.93 -10.41
N ARG A 238 -6.80 24.02 -11.39
CA ARG A 238 -5.91 22.85 -11.43
C ARG A 238 -4.75 23.07 -12.38
N LYS A 239 -3.56 22.60 -12.00
CA LYS A 239 -2.43 22.50 -12.95
C LYS A 239 -2.46 21.20 -13.76
N SER A 240 -3.17 20.17 -13.28
CA SER A 240 -3.39 18.90 -13.97
C SER A 240 -4.71 18.27 -13.54
N ARG A 241 -5.34 17.50 -14.44
CA ARG A 241 -6.47 16.62 -14.12
C ARG A 241 -6.06 15.43 -13.23
N GLN A 242 -4.82 14.95 -13.39
CA GLN A 242 -4.26 13.87 -12.60
C GLN A 242 -3.69 14.41 -11.29
N GLY A 243 -4.10 13.79 -10.18
CA GLY A 243 -3.61 14.08 -8.84
C GLY A 243 -2.24 13.47 -8.55
N ASP A 244 -1.63 13.90 -7.46
CA ASP A 244 -0.36 13.42 -6.94
C ASP A 244 -0.34 11.89 -6.68
N ILE A 245 0.83 11.28 -6.90
CA ILE A 245 1.12 9.87 -6.63
C ILE A 245 2.18 9.82 -5.53
N ILE A 246 1.77 9.71 -4.27
CA ILE A 246 2.67 9.78 -3.11
C ILE A 246 3.14 8.39 -2.68
N ASN A 247 2.24 7.54 -2.15
CA ASN A 247 2.63 6.23 -1.62
C ASN A 247 2.29 5.05 -2.55
N SER A 248 1.43 5.28 -3.54
CA SER A 248 1.01 4.23 -4.48
C SER A 248 2.19 3.79 -5.36
N VAL A 249 2.45 2.49 -5.38
CA VAL A 249 3.44 1.89 -6.28
C VAL A 249 2.86 1.80 -7.69
N VAL A 250 3.61 2.27 -8.68
CA VAL A 250 3.30 2.04 -10.09
C VAL A 250 3.33 0.53 -10.35
N TRP A 251 2.23 -0.04 -10.83
CA TRP A 251 2.12 -1.49 -11.10
C TRP A 251 2.01 -1.75 -12.60
N TYR A 252 3.00 -2.46 -13.15
CA TYR A 252 3.00 -2.87 -14.55
C TYR A 252 2.29 -4.23 -14.73
N LEU A 253 1.38 -4.30 -15.68
CA LEU A 253 0.73 -5.54 -16.11
C LEU A 253 0.96 -5.75 -17.61
N GLY A 254 1.70 -6.80 -17.96
CA GLY A 254 1.90 -7.23 -19.35
C GLY A 254 1.09 -8.48 -19.69
N LYS A 255 1.65 -9.36 -20.51
CA LYS A 255 1.16 -10.73 -20.71
C LYS A 255 1.14 -11.53 -19.38
N PRO A 256 0.29 -12.57 -19.25
CA PRO A 256 0.32 -13.47 -18.09
C PRO A 256 1.74 -13.97 -17.79
N SER A 257 2.16 -13.91 -16.52
CA SER A 257 3.52 -14.24 -16.08
C SER A 257 3.59 -15.44 -15.11
N SER A 258 2.45 -15.93 -14.63
CA SER A 258 2.43 -17.14 -13.80
C SER A 258 2.74 -18.38 -14.64
N SER A 259 3.05 -19.49 -13.96
CA SER A 259 3.38 -20.78 -14.59
C SER A 259 2.49 -21.90 -14.05
N TYR A 260 1.19 -21.62 -13.87
CA TYR A 260 0.27 -22.61 -13.32
C TYR A 260 0.15 -23.82 -14.25
N ALA A 261 0.44 -25.01 -13.71
CA ALA A 261 0.19 -26.30 -14.37
C ALA A 261 -1.29 -26.71 -14.31
N LEU A 262 -2.19 -25.72 -14.33
CA LEU A 262 -3.61 -25.85 -14.07
C LEU A 262 -4.40 -25.80 -15.39
N THR A 263 -5.48 -26.58 -15.46
CA THR A 263 -6.28 -26.73 -16.68
C THR A 263 -6.75 -25.39 -17.23
N GLY A 264 -6.58 -25.18 -18.54
CA GLY A 264 -6.95 -23.96 -19.25
C GLY A 264 -5.94 -22.81 -19.15
N TYR A 265 -4.96 -22.83 -18.22
CA TYR A 265 -4.05 -21.70 -18.03
C TYR A 265 -3.08 -21.51 -19.22
N ALA A 266 -2.61 -22.61 -19.82
CA ALA A 266 -1.78 -22.56 -21.02
C ALA A 266 -2.52 -21.97 -22.24
N GLU A 267 -3.84 -22.14 -22.31
CA GLU A 267 -4.67 -21.48 -23.33
C GLU A 267 -4.89 -20.01 -23.01
N PHE A 268 -5.20 -19.68 -21.76
CA PHE A 268 -5.31 -18.30 -21.29
C PHE A 268 -4.04 -17.48 -21.59
N THR A 269 -2.87 -18.06 -21.34
CA THR A 269 -1.58 -17.42 -21.63
C THR A 269 -1.39 -17.17 -23.13
N ARG A 270 -1.78 -18.12 -23.99
CA ARG A 270 -1.71 -17.96 -25.45
C ARG A 270 -2.70 -16.90 -25.95
N ASN A 271 -3.94 -16.90 -25.45
CA ASN A 271 -4.96 -15.94 -25.84
C ASN A 271 -4.63 -14.51 -25.41
N ASN A 272 -3.86 -14.35 -24.33
CA ASN A 272 -3.46 -13.05 -23.78
C ASN A 272 -1.99 -12.71 -24.05
N ALA A 273 -1.34 -13.40 -24.99
CA ALA A 273 0.06 -13.15 -25.35
C ALA A 273 0.26 -11.71 -25.88
N ASP A 274 -0.72 -11.21 -26.62
CA ASP A 274 -0.75 -9.86 -27.22
C ASP A 274 -1.61 -8.87 -26.42
N ARG A 275 -1.89 -9.17 -25.14
CA ARG A 275 -2.63 -8.24 -24.28
C ARG A 275 -1.89 -6.90 -24.21
N PRO A 276 -2.55 -5.76 -24.50
CA PRO A 276 -1.94 -4.46 -24.33
C PRO A 276 -1.41 -4.29 -22.91
N ALA A 277 -0.13 -3.96 -22.78
CA ALA A 277 0.48 -3.73 -21.49
C ALA A 277 -0.08 -2.46 -20.83
N MET A 278 -0.32 -2.54 -19.53
CA MET A 278 -0.97 -1.52 -18.73
C MET A 278 -0.11 -1.12 -17.53
N ILE A 279 -0.32 0.11 -17.06
CA ILE A 279 0.24 0.66 -15.84
C ILE A 279 -0.93 1.06 -14.95
N TYR A 280 -0.99 0.53 -13.74
CA TYR A 280 -1.98 0.87 -12.75
C TYR A 280 -1.35 1.63 -11.58
N VAL A 281 -1.97 2.72 -11.16
CA VAL A 281 -1.46 3.53 -10.06
C VAL A 281 -2.59 4.31 -9.38
N GLY A 282 -2.53 4.42 -8.06
CA GLY A 282 -3.44 5.24 -7.27
C GLY A 282 -3.07 6.72 -7.36
N GLY A 283 -4.07 7.58 -7.58
CA GLY A 283 -3.96 9.03 -7.59
C GLY A 283 -4.80 9.68 -6.49
N ASN A 284 -4.25 10.74 -5.89
CA ASN A 284 -4.93 11.56 -4.89
C ASN A 284 -5.92 12.59 -5.50
N ASP A 285 -6.29 12.41 -6.77
CA ASP A 285 -7.51 12.96 -7.38
C ASP A 285 -8.74 12.08 -7.16
N GLY A 286 -8.59 10.98 -6.41
CA GLY A 286 -9.69 10.10 -6.02
C GLY A 286 -9.81 8.83 -6.83
N MET A 287 -8.85 8.55 -7.73
CA MET A 287 -8.95 7.46 -8.69
C MET A 287 -7.76 6.52 -8.65
N LEU A 288 -8.00 5.24 -8.88
CA LEU A 288 -6.99 4.37 -9.49
C LEU A 288 -7.04 4.61 -11.00
N HIS A 289 -5.90 4.90 -11.61
CA HIS A 289 -5.77 5.04 -13.06
C HIS A 289 -5.12 3.81 -13.68
N GLY A 290 -5.59 3.43 -14.87
CA GLY A 290 -4.99 2.43 -15.75
C GLY A 290 -4.58 3.06 -17.07
N PHE A 291 -3.29 3.22 -17.30
CA PHE A 291 -2.70 3.79 -18.53
C PHE A 291 -2.13 2.69 -19.42
N SER A 292 -2.15 2.88 -20.73
CA SER A 292 -1.39 2.01 -21.62
C SER A 292 0.10 2.24 -21.43
N ALA A 293 0.86 1.17 -21.23
CA ALA A 293 2.32 1.24 -21.15
C ALA A 293 2.96 1.68 -22.47
N ALA A 294 2.26 1.51 -23.60
CA ALA A 294 2.78 1.84 -24.92
C ALA A 294 2.87 3.35 -25.17
N ASP A 295 1.87 4.12 -24.75
CA ASP A 295 1.73 5.54 -25.11
C ASP A 295 1.31 6.48 -23.96
N GLY A 296 1.06 5.94 -22.76
CA GLY A 296 0.61 6.70 -21.60
C GLY A 296 -0.86 7.14 -21.64
N SER A 297 -1.65 6.67 -22.62
CA SER A 297 -3.08 7.00 -22.71
C SER A 297 -3.89 6.29 -21.63
N GLU A 298 -4.79 7.02 -20.95
CA GLU A 298 -5.70 6.44 -19.97
C GLU A 298 -6.72 5.53 -20.66
N LYS A 299 -6.85 4.28 -20.19
CA LYS A 299 -7.85 3.30 -20.68
C LYS A 299 -8.99 3.08 -19.69
N ILE A 300 -8.72 3.25 -18.39
CA ILE A 300 -9.70 3.09 -17.33
C ILE A 300 -9.30 3.93 -16.13
N ALA A 301 -10.28 4.45 -15.41
CA ALA A 301 -10.11 4.93 -14.05
C ALA A 301 -11.20 4.36 -13.14
N TYR A 302 -10.90 4.20 -11.86
CA TYR A 302 -11.84 3.69 -10.86
C TYR A 302 -11.88 4.60 -9.64
N VAL A 303 -13.07 5.07 -9.28
CA VAL A 303 -13.34 5.85 -8.06
C VAL A 303 -13.94 4.91 -7.01
N PRO A 304 -13.18 4.50 -5.98
CA PRO A 304 -13.71 3.64 -4.93
C PRO A 304 -14.83 4.31 -4.12
N ARG A 305 -15.73 3.52 -3.53
CA ARG A 305 -16.83 4.04 -2.69
C ARG A 305 -16.31 4.91 -1.55
N GLY A 306 -15.25 4.47 -0.87
CA GLY A 306 -14.75 5.07 0.36
C GLY A 306 -14.18 6.48 0.19
N VAL A 307 -13.83 6.90 -1.02
CA VAL A 307 -13.32 8.26 -1.27
C VAL A 307 -14.44 9.28 -1.53
N ILE A 308 -15.62 8.83 -1.98
CA ILE A 308 -16.77 9.67 -2.36
C ILE A 308 -17.12 10.75 -1.30
N PRO A 309 -17.17 10.46 0.01
CA PRO A 309 -17.48 11.46 1.04
C PRO A 309 -16.59 12.71 1.00
N ASN A 310 -15.33 12.54 0.61
CA ASN A 310 -14.31 13.59 0.65
C ASN A 310 -14.00 14.18 -0.74
N LEU A 311 -14.50 13.60 -1.84
CA LEU A 311 -14.16 14.07 -3.19
C LEU A 311 -14.57 15.53 -3.45
N LYS A 312 -15.61 16.02 -2.77
CA LYS A 312 -16.00 17.45 -2.84
C LYS A 312 -14.89 18.41 -2.41
N LEU A 313 -13.94 17.96 -1.58
CA LEU A 313 -12.81 18.79 -1.15
C LEU A 313 -11.88 19.13 -2.31
N LEU A 314 -11.81 18.27 -3.34
CA LEU A 314 -11.00 18.50 -4.54
C LEU A 314 -11.45 19.73 -5.33
N THR A 315 -12.66 20.23 -5.12
CA THR A 315 -13.16 21.42 -5.81
C THR A 315 -12.85 22.72 -5.06
N SER A 316 -12.37 22.63 -3.82
CA SER A 316 -12.16 23.80 -2.95
C SER A 316 -10.97 24.65 -3.42
N PRO A 317 -11.12 25.97 -3.60
CA PRO A 317 -10.01 26.89 -3.85
C PRO A 317 -8.83 26.73 -2.89
N ASP A 318 -9.11 26.43 -1.62
CA ASP A 318 -8.08 26.28 -0.58
C ASP A 318 -7.38 24.91 -0.58
N TYR A 319 -7.75 24.00 -1.49
CA TYR A 319 -7.32 22.59 -1.47
C TYR A 319 -5.80 22.43 -1.41
N ASN A 320 -5.03 23.32 -2.03
CA ASN A 320 -3.57 23.24 -2.01
C ASN A 320 -2.98 23.30 -0.58
N SER A 321 -3.64 24.03 0.32
CA SER A 321 -3.26 24.14 1.74
C SER A 321 -3.91 23.07 2.63
N THR A 322 -4.90 22.35 2.11
CA THR A 322 -5.68 21.35 2.84
C THR A 322 -5.69 20.01 2.10
N HIS A 323 -4.55 19.62 1.52
CA HIS A 323 -4.42 18.38 0.76
C HIS A 323 -4.90 17.16 1.55
N LYS A 324 -5.41 16.18 0.81
CA LYS A 324 -5.92 14.92 1.35
C LYS A 324 -5.45 13.79 0.46
N TYR A 325 -5.02 12.70 1.11
CA TYR A 325 -4.88 11.41 0.46
C TYR A 325 -6.26 10.86 0.07
N PHE A 326 -6.33 10.17 -1.07
CA PHE A 326 -7.53 9.47 -1.52
C PHE A 326 -7.24 8.02 -1.89
N VAL A 327 -6.82 7.75 -3.13
CA VAL A 327 -6.40 6.41 -3.56
C VAL A 327 -4.89 6.35 -3.52
N ASP A 328 -4.35 6.10 -2.34
CA ASP A 328 -2.91 6.17 -2.07
C ASP A 328 -2.28 4.79 -1.84
N GLY A 329 -3.10 3.73 -1.79
CA GLY A 329 -2.63 2.35 -1.68
C GLY A 329 -2.02 1.84 -2.98
N SER A 330 -1.17 0.83 -2.86
CA SER A 330 -0.49 0.22 -3.99
C SER A 330 -1.34 -0.90 -4.63
N PRO A 331 -1.62 -0.85 -5.95
CA PRO A 331 -2.32 -1.93 -6.64
C PRO A 331 -1.44 -3.16 -6.83
N MET A 332 -2.06 -4.32 -7.01
CA MET A 332 -1.42 -5.56 -7.46
C MET A 332 -2.36 -6.40 -8.31
N THR A 333 -1.81 -7.29 -9.12
CA THR A 333 -2.60 -8.16 -10.00
C THR A 333 -2.22 -9.62 -9.87
N GLY A 334 -3.18 -10.51 -10.06
CA GLY A 334 -2.95 -11.95 -10.12
C GLY A 334 -3.96 -12.64 -11.04
N ASP A 335 -3.53 -13.74 -11.64
CA ASP A 335 -4.39 -14.58 -12.46
C ASP A 335 -5.18 -15.54 -11.57
N VAL A 336 -6.48 -15.60 -11.80
CA VAL A 336 -7.44 -16.36 -11.00
C VAL A 336 -8.34 -17.15 -11.94
N ASP A 337 -8.60 -18.40 -11.59
CA ASP A 337 -9.60 -19.19 -12.28
C ASP A 337 -10.98 -19.01 -11.64
N LEU A 338 -11.87 -18.31 -12.34
CA LEU A 338 -13.28 -18.11 -11.95
C LEU A 338 -14.19 -19.18 -12.54
N GLY A 339 -13.61 -20.32 -12.93
CA GLY A 339 -14.28 -21.46 -13.49
C GLY A 339 -15.24 -22.16 -12.53
N THR A 340 -15.92 -23.16 -13.03
CA THR A 340 -16.75 -24.06 -12.22
C THR A 340 -16.13 -25.45 -12.18
N GLY A 341 -16.43 -26.24 -11.14
CA GLY A 341 -15.86 -27.58 -10.95
C GLY A 341 -14.50 -27.56 -10.23
N ILE A 342 -13.87 -28.73 -10.11
CA ILE A 342 -12.66 -28.90 -9.30
C ILE A 342 -11.44 -29.09 -10.20
N GLN A 343 -10.46 -28.19 -10.07
CA GLN A 343 -9.24 -28.12 -10.88
C GLN A 343 -8.01 -28.79 -10.21
N ALA A 344 -8.13 -29.20 -8.95
CA ALA A 344 -7.03 -29.80 -8.20
C ALA A 344 -6.82 -31.25 -8.66
N THR A 345 -5.70 -31.55 -9.34
CA THR A 345 -5.38 -32.88 -9.89
C THR A 345 -5.27 -33.98 -8.84
N ASP A 346 -5.05 -33.58 -7.59
CA ASP A 346 -4.99 -34.40 -6.40
C ASP A 346 -6.36 -34.58 -5.71
N ASP A 347 -7.40 -33.87 -6.14
CA ASP A 347 -8.76 -34.03 -5.61
C ASP A 347 -9.48 -35.21 -6.30
N PRO A 348 -10.15 -36.10 -5.54
CA PRO A 348 -10.88 -37.24 -6.10
C PRO A 348 -12.00 -36.86 -7.10
N ASN A 349 -12.49 -35.60 -7.07
CA ASN A 349 -13.49 -35.09 -8.00
C ASN A 349 -12.88 -34.25 -9.14
N TYR A 350 -11.57 -34.35 -9.35
CA TYR A 350 -10.84 -33.63 -10.38
C TYR A 350 -11.51 -33.71 -11.76
N ALA A 351 -11.58 -32.56 -12.43
CA ALA A 351 -12.03 -32.38 -13.80
C ALA A 351 -13.47 -32.82 -14.13
N ILE A 352 -14.26 -33.24 -13.13
CA ILE A 352 -15.69 -33.54 -13.33
C ILE A 352 -16.42 -32.21 -13.58
N ASN A 353 -16.95 -32.03 -14.80
CA ASN A 353 -17.66 -30.82 -15.24
C ASN A 353 -16.85 -29.52 -15.05
N TYR A 354 -15.51 -29.62 -15.05
CA TYR A 354 -14.66 -28.47 -14.85
C TYR A 354 -14.61 -27.60 -16.11
N THR A 355 -14.90 -26.32 -15.96
CA THR A 355 -14.83 -25.32 -17.03
C THR A 355 -13.93 -24.19 -16.59
N ALA A 356 -12.75 -24.07 -17.23
CA ALA A 356 -11.80 -23.02 -16.92
C ALA A 356 -12.34 -21.63 -17.29
N LYS A 357 -12.10 -20.65 -16.43
CA LYS A 357 -12.43 -19.24 -16.70
C LYS A 357 -11.38 -18.33 -16.06
N TRP A 358 -10.19 -18.39 -16.61
CA TRP A 358 -9.06 -17.58 -16.19
C TRP A 358 -9.27 -16.09 -16.45
N ARG A 359 -9.02 -15.27 -15.43
CA ARG A 359 -9.08 -13.80 -15.47
C ARG A 359 -7.88 -13.23 -14.72
N THR A 360 -7.41 -12.06 -15.12
CA THR A 360 -6.46 -11.28 -14.33
C THR A 360 -7.24 -10.29 -13.49
N LEU A 361 -7.18 -10.43 -12.17
CA LEU A 361 -7.82 -9.52 -11.23
C LEU A 361 -6.79 -8.54 -10.65
N LEU A 362 -7.21 -7.30 -10.49
CA LEU A 362 -6.47 -6.24 -9.81
C LEU A 362 -7.09 -6.00 -8.44
N VAL A 363 -6.26 -5.94 -7.41
CA VAL A 363 -6.63 -5.54 -6.06
C VAL A 363 -5.97 -4.19 -5.78
N GLY A 364 -6.78 -3.21 -5.39
CA GLY A 364 -6.30 -1.88 -4.97
C GLY A 364 -6.77 -1.55 -3.56
N ALA A 365 -6.07 -0.64 -2.89
CA ALA A 365 -6.40 -0.18 -1.54
C ALA A 365 -6.37 1.35 -1.47
N LEU A 366 -6.98 1.93 -0.43
CA LEU A 366 -6.99 3.38 -0.24
C LEU A 366 -5.73 3.92 0.44
N GLY A 367 -4.92 3.08 1.08
CA GLY A 367 -3.71 3.53 1.78
C GLY A 367 -4.04 4.55 2.87
N ALA A 368 -3.39 5.70 2.85
CA ALA A 368 -3.64 6.77 3.80
C ALA A 368 -5.00 7.49 3.58
N GLY A 369 -5.59 7.41 2.39
CA GLY A 369 -6.81 8.17 2.06
C GLY A 369 -8.12 7.59 2.60
N GLY A 370 -8.10 6.34 3.05
CA GLY A 370 -9.25 5.68 3.64
C GLY A 370 -8.97 4.23 4.00
N LYS A 371 -10.01 3.50 4.38
CA LYS A 371 -9.91 2.11 4.84
C LYS A 371 -10.35 1.15 3.74
N GLY A 372 -9.78 -0.03 3.73
CA GLY A 372 -10.20 -1.15 2.88
C GLY A 372 -9.64 -1.15 1.46
N TYR A 373 -10.21 -2.04 0.65
CA TYR A 373 -9.71 -2.46 -0.65
C TYR A 373 -10.86 -2.73 -1.64
N PHE A 374 -10.52 -2.82 -2.92
CA PHE A 374 -11.45 -3.11 -4.02
C PHE A 374 -10.80 -4.06 -5.04
N VAL A 375 -11.63 -4.71 -5.86
CA VAL A 375 -11.20 -5.70 -6.86
C VAL A 375 -11.80 -5.38 -8.23
N LEU A 376 -10.94 -5.32 -9.24
CA LEU A 376 -11.31 -5.12 -10.64
C LEU A 376 -10.89 -6.31 -11.49
N ASP A 377 -11.63 -6.63 -12.54
CA ASP A 377 -11.21 -7.53 -13.60
C ASP A 377 -10.56 -6.71 -14.72
N VAL A 378 -9.25 -6.89 -14.84
CA VAL A 378 -8.38 -6.14 -15.76
C VAL A 378 -7.84 -7.03 -16.87
N THR A 379 -8.52 -8.15 -17.13
CA THR A 379 -8.07 -9.16 -18.09
C THR A 379 -7.90 -8.58 -19.49
N ASN A 380 -8.84 -7.75 -19.95
CA ASN A 380 -8.86 -7.23 -21.31
C ASN A 380 -8.99 -5.70 -21.32
N PRO A 381 -7.89 -4.96 -21.53
CA PRO A 381 -7.89 -3.50 -21.54
C PRO A 381 -8.45 -2.87 -22.83
N ASN A 382 -8.83 -3.68 -23.83
CA ASN A 382 -9.48 -3.19 -25.05
C ASN A 382 -10.97 -2.93 -24.80
N SER A 383 -11.62 -2.15 -25.65
CA SER A 383 -13.07 -1.90 -25.57
C SER A 383 -13.91 -3.11 -26.02
N ALA A 384 -13.41 -3.90 -26.98
CA ALA A 384 -14.10 -5.10 -27.46
C ALA A 384 -13.85 -6.27 -26.52
N SER A 385 -14.92 -6.97 -26.13
CA SER A 385 -14.81 -8.24 -25.40
C SER A 385 -14.18 -9.33 -26.27
N THR A 386 -13.43 -10.23 -25.65
CA THR A 386 -12.81 -11.38 -26.32
C THR A 386 -13.79 -12.55 -26.45
N THR A 387 -13.48 -13.48 -27.35
CA THR A 387 -14.26 -14.70 -27.59
C THR A 387 -14.24 -15.68 -26.40
N ASP A 388 -13.21 -15.64 -25.56
CA ASP A 388 -13.11 -16.40 -24.29
C ASP A 388 -13.84 -15.70 -23.11
N GLY A 389 -14.60 -14.65 -23.42
CA GLY A 389 -15.52 -13.96 -22.52
C GLY A 389 -14.84 -12.97 -21.56
N ALA A 390 -13.58 -12.57 -21.80
CA ALA A 390 -12.98 -11.45 -21.08
C ALA A 390 -13.58 -10.14 -21.59
N LEU A 391 -14.18 -9.39 -20.67
CA LEU A 391 -14.99 -8.22 -21.01
C LEU A 391 -14.10 -7.04 -21.34
N GLY A 392 -14.46 -6.30 -22.39
CA GLY A 392 -13.75 -5.08 -22.73
C GLY A 392 -14.07 -3.92 -21.77
N PHE A 393 -13.14 -2.99 -21.66
CA PHE A 393 -13.25 -1.76 -20.88
C PHE A 393 -14.31 -0.83 -21.47
N THR A 394 -15.54 -0.97 -20.97
CA THR A 394 -16.70 -0.17 -21.36
C THR A 394 -17.65 0.04 -20.17
N GLU A 395 -18.48 1.09 -20.23
CA GLU A 395 -19.47 1.38 -19.20
C GLU A 395 -20.54 0.29 -19.08
N ALA A 396 -20.90 -0.35 -20.20
CA ALA A 396 -21.86 -1.44 -20.23
C ALA A 396 -21.40 -2.66 -19.41
N ASN A 397 -20.08 -2.86 -19.31
CA ASN A 397 -19.48 -3.96 -18.58
C ASN A 397 -19.15 -3.60 -17.12
N ALA A 398 -19.48 -2.40 -16.63
CA ALA A 398 -19.05 -1.90 -15.32
C ALA A 398 -19.40 -2.84 -14.15
N SER A 399 -20.60 -3.42 -14.15
CA SER A 399 -21.08 -4.35 -13.11
C SER A 399 -20.33 -5.67 -13.05
N GLN A 400 -19.59 -6.00 -14.11
CA GLN A 400 -18.78 -7.22 -14.21
C GLN A 400 -17.28 -6.92 -14.11
N LEU A 401 -16.84 -5.72 -14.50
CA LEU A 401 -15.45 -5.27 -14.35
C LEU A 401 -15.14 -4.95 -12.88
N VAL A 402 -16.04 -4.29 -12.17
CA VAL A 402 -15.87 -4.02 -10.73
C VAL A 402 -16.44 -5.19 -9.94
N LYS A 403 -15.55 -6.07 -9.44
CA LYS A 403 -15.95 -7.30 -8.76
C LYS A 403 -16.38 -7.06 -7.32
N LEU A 404 -15.70 -6.16 -6.62
CA LEU A 404 -15.90 -5.92 -5.20
C LEU A 404 -15.39 -4.53 -4.81
N ASP A 405 -16.09 -3.86 -3.91
CA ASP A 405 -15.59 -2.67 -3.21
C ASP A 405 -15.92 -2.75 -1.71
N ARG A 406 -14.88 -2.86 -0.88
CA ARG A 406 -14.96 -2.86 0.59
C ARG A 406 -14.30 -1.61 1.18
N THR A 407 -14.21 -0.54 0.41
CA THR A 407 -13.60 0.70 0.86
C THR A 407 -14.56 1.56 1.69
N ARG A 408 -13.99 2.28 2.65
CA ARG A 408 -14.71 3.21 3.55
C ARG A 408 -13.91 4.49 3.75
N GLY A 409 -14.62 5.60 3.93
CA GLY A 409 -13.98 6.87 4.29
C GLY A 409 -13.35 6.79 5.68
N ALA A 410 -12.20 7.47 5.89
CA ALA A 410 -11.47 7.41 7.15
C ALA A 410 -12.30 7.83 8.39
N GLY A 411 -13.28 8.72 8.20
CA GLY A 411 -14.24 9.18 9.22
C GLY A 411 -15.69 8.93 8.84
N GLU A 412 -15.96 8.01 7.91
CA GLU A 412 -17.34 7.61 7.57
C GLU A 412 -18.01 7.01 8.82
N THR A 413 -19.24 7.44 9.11
CA THR A 413 -20.03 6.83 10.19
C THR A 413 -20.37 5.38 9.84
N VAL A 414 -20.50 4.54 10.86
CA VAL A 414 -20.95 3.15 10.68
C VAL A 414 -22.28 3.12 9.92
N LEU A 415 -22.43 2.15 9.02
CA LEU A 415 -23.65 1.96 8.23
C LEU A 415 -24.87 1.83 9.14
N ASP A 416 -25.92 2.60 8.86
CA ASP A 416 -27.19 2.50 9.58
C ASP A 416 -28.01 1.29 9.10
N CYS A 417 -27.81 0.16 9.77
CA CYS A 417 -28.56 -1.08 9.52
C CYS A 417 -29.92 -1.14 10.25
N ALA A 418 -30.33 -0.07 10.93
CA ALA A 418 -31.58 0.04 11.67
C ALA A 418 -32.57 1.05 11.04
N ARG A 419 -32.20 1.67 9.91
CA ARG A 419 -33.03 2.63 9.19
C ARG A 419 -34.43 2.10 8.88
N THR A 420 -35.44 2.96 9.01
CA THR A 420 -36.84 2.63 8.72
C THR A 420 -37.00 2.18 7.27
N GLY A 421 -37.71 1.07 7.05
CA GLY A 421 -37.97 0.52 5.71
C GLY A 421 -36.89 -0.40 5.15
N ILE A 422 -35.81 -0.69 5.89
CA ILE A 422 -34.79 -1.66 5.48
C ILE A 422 -35.38 -3.08 5.38
N GLY A 423 -35.15 -3.75 4.25
CA GLY A 423 -35.58 -5.14 4.04
C GLY A 423 -34.81 -6.14 4.90
N VAL A 424 -35.37 -7.33 5.13
CA VAL A 424 -34.72 -8.37 5.97
C VAL A 424 -33.37 -8.80 5.42
N SER A 425 -33.29 -9.05 4.10
CA SER A 425 -32.06 -9.44 3.40
C SER A 425 -31.01 -8.32 3.42
N GLU A 426 -31.44 -7.08 3.17
CA GLU A 426 -30.60 -5.89 3.24
C GLU A 426 -30.02 -5.69 4.64
N LYS A 427 -30.86 -5.82 5.67
CA LYS A 427 -30.44 -5.70 7.06
C LYS A 427 -29.38 -6.73 7.42
N ALA A 428 -29.55 -7.98 7.01
CA ALA A 428 -28.57 -9.03 7.24
C ALA A 428 -27.22 -8.74 6.54
N ALA A 429 -27.26 -8.29 5.29
CA ALA A 429 -26.05 -7.91 4.54
C ALA A 429 -25.34 -6.69 5.18
N CYS A 430 -26.11 -5.69 5.60
CA CYS A 430 -25.60 -4.50 6.27
C CYS A 430 -24.90 -4.85 7.59
N LEU A 431 -25.54 -5.66 8.45
CA LEU A 431 -24.96 -6.08 9.73
C LEU A 431 -23.66 -6.88 9.54
N LYS A 432 -23.63 -7.76 8.53
CA LYS A 432 -22.41 -8.50 8.16
C LYS A 432 -21.30 -7.55 7.72
N ALA A 433 -21.61 -6.58 6.86
CA ALA A 433 -20.64 -5.59 6.39
C ALA A 433 -20.09 -4.75 7.55
N VAL A 434 -20.94 -4.29 8.47
CA VAL A 434 -20.52 -3.54 9.66
C VAL A 434 -19.52 -4.34 10.49
N GLU A 435 -19.80 -5.61 10.76
CA GLU A 435 -18.91 -6.42 11.60
C GLU A 435 -17.59 -6.77 10.89
N GLU A 436 -17.62 -6.96 9.57
CA GLU A 436 -16.41 -7.15 8.75
C GLU A 436 -15.55 -5.86 8.70
N ASP A 437 -16.19 -4.71 8.49
CA ASP A 437 -15.53 -3.40 8.35
C ASP A 437 -14.80 -2.97 9.63
N ARG A 438 -15.24 -3.44 10.81
CA ARG A 438 -14.59 -3.12 12.09
C ARG A 438 -13.16 -3.62 12.21
N ASP A 439 -12.82 -4.68 11.48
CA ASP A 439 -11.45 -5.19 11.44
C ASP A 439 -10.63 -4.58 10.32
N ILE A 440 -11.22 -3.91 9.34
CA ILE A 440 -10.52 -3.38 8.17
C ILE A 440 -10.02 -1.95 8.47
N GLY A 441 -8.72 -1.75 8.32
CA GLY A 441 -8.04 -0.47 8.53
C GLY A 441 -7.48 0.14 7.24
N HIS A 442 -6.50 1.02 7.43
CA HIS A 442 -5.67 1.60 6.37
C HIS A 442 -4.65 0.56 5.90
N ILE A 443 -4.89 -0.02 4.73
CA ILE A 443 -3.97 -0.98 4.10
C ILE A 443 -2.94 -0.19 3.30
N THR A 444 -1.80 0.09 3.94
CA THR A 444 -0.67 0.85 3.36
C THR A 444 0.47 -0.04 2.88
N ALA A 445 0.38 -1.35 3.14
CA ALA A 445 1.44 -2.27 2.81
C ALA A 445 1.57 -2.44 1.30
N ARG A 446 2.82 -2.46 0.81
CA ARG A 446 3.13 -2.72 -0.60
C ARG A 446 2.88 -4.21 -0.94
N PRO A 447 2.55 -4.53 -2.19
CA PRO A 447 2.41 -5.91 -2.64
C PRO A 447 3.70 -6.69 -2.41
N VAL A 448 3.56 -7.93 -1.94
CA VAL A 448 4.68 -8.87 -1.80
C VAL A 448 4.93 -9.54 -3.14
N LEU A 449 6.06 -9.21 -3.75
CA LEU A 449 6.47 -9.78 -5.04
C LEU A 449 6.98 -11.21 -4.89
N ASP A 450 6.80 -12.01 -5.94
CA ASP A 450 7.49 -13.29 -6.09
C ASP A 450 8.98 -13.03 -6.33
N GLU A 451 9.82 -13.86 -5.72
CA GLU A 451 11.27 -13.65 -5.70
C GLU A 451 11.94 -14.07 -7.01
N ASN A 452 11.31 -14.96 -7.77
CA ASN A 452 11.79 -15.41 -9.06
C ASN A 452 11.21 -14.57 -10.20
N ASP A 453 10.09 -13.90 -9.97
CA ASP A 453 9.40 -13.07 -10.97
C ASP A 453 8.77 -11.83 -10.33
N PRO A 454 9.43 -10.67 -10.42
CA PRO A 454 8.94 -9.44 -9.79
C PRO A 454 7.69 -8.85 -10.46
N MET A 455 7.18 -9.47 -11.54
CA MET A 455 5.95 -9.04 -12.22
C MET A 455 4.69 -9.63 -11.61
N ARG A 456 4.81 -10.53 -10.63
CA ARG A 456 3.67 -11.14 -9.94
C ARG A 456 3.72 -10.88 -8.43
N THR A 457 2.54 -10.81 -7.82
CA THR A 457 2.39 -10.86 -6.36
C THR A 457 2.17 -12.29 -5.90
N THR A 458 2.63 -12.65 -4.71
CA THR A 458 2.33 -13.94 -4.08
C THR A 458 1.00 -13.94 -3.32
N GLN A 459 0.37 -12.78 -3.18
CA GLN A 459 -0.81 -12.60 -2.31
C GLN A 459 -2.14 -12.97 -2.97
N ILE A 460 -2.18 -13.04 -4.31
CA ILE A 460 -3.34 -13.53 -5.06
C ILE A 460 -3.03 -14.96 -5.47
N THR A 461 -3.64 -15.94 -4.80
CA THR A 461 -3.26 -17.35 -4.94
C THR A 461 -4.42 -18.29 -4.64
N ARG A 462 -4.23 -19.58 -4.96
CA ARG A 462 -5.15 -20.65 -4.62
C ARG A 462 -4.83 -21.19 -3.23
N MET A 463 -5.82 -21.23 -2.35
CA MET A 463 -5.67 -21.68 -0.95
C MET A 463 -5.84 -23.20 -0.82
N ASN A 464 -5.51 -23.76 0.35
CA ASN A 464 -5.59 -25.20 0.63
C ASN A 464 -7.00 -25.82 0.51
N ASN A 465 -8.05 -25.00 0.54
CA ASN A 465 -9.43 -25.40 0.26
C ASN A 465 -9.81 -25.36 -1.23
N ASN A 466 -8.85 -25.14 -2.14
CA ASN A 466 -8.98 -25.00 -3.59
C ASN A 466 -9.70 -23.73 -4.07
N ARG A 467 -9.91 -22.75 -3.20
CA ARG A 467 -10.50 -21.45 -3.59
C ARG A 467 -9.43 -20.42 -3.86
N TRP A 468 -9.69 -19.53 -4.82
CA TRP A 468 -8.81 -18.39 -5.10
C TRP A 468 -9.12 -17.23 -4.19
N ALA A 469 -8.07 -16.65 -3.60
CA ALA A 469 -8.20 -15.54 -2.68
C ALA A 469 -7.09 -14.51 -2.87
N VAL A 470 -7.35 -13.29 -2.40
CA VAL A 470 -6.30 -12.36 -2.04
C VAL A 470 -6.11 -12.38 -0.53
N VAL A 471 -4.85 -12.49 -0.09
CA VAL A 471 -4.48 -12.54 1.32
C VAL A 471 -3.73 -11.28 1.73
N MET A 472 -4.24 -10.58 2.74
CA MET A 472 -3.74 -9.28 3.18
C MET A 472 -3.74 -9.17 4.70
N GLY A 473 -2.85 -8.32 5.23
CA GLY A 473 -3.03 -7.79 6.57
C GLY A 473 -4.15 -6.76 6.57
N ASN A 474 -4.86 -6.63 7.69
CA ASN A 474 -5.97 -5.70 7.79
C ASN A 474 -5.57 -4.22 7.80
N GLY A 475 -4.28 -3.92 7.94
CA GLY A 475 -3.79 -2.56 8.05
C GLY A 475 -4.11 -1.94 9.41
N TYR A 476 -3.89 -0.64 9.51
CA TYR A 476 -3.84 0.07 10.80
C TYR A 476 -5.09 0.91 11.05
N ASN A 477 -5.33 1.31 12.31
CA ASN A 477 -6.47 2.15 12.69
C ASN A 477 -7.83 1.55 12.25
N SER A 478 -7.97 0.23 12.36
CA SER A 478 -9.27 -0.45 12.30
C SER A 478 -10.08 -0.13 13.57
N ALA A 479 -11.41 -0.26 13.52
CA ALA A 479 -12.25 0.07 14.68
C ALA A 479 -11.95 -0.84 15.89
N ASN A 480 -11.59 -2.10 15.64
CA ASN A 480 -11.19 -3.04 16.69
C ASN A 480 -9.71 -2.93 17.09
N GLN A 481 -8.89 -2.13 16.38
CA GLN A 481 -7.47 -1.89 16.65
C GLN A 481 -6.60 -3.15 16.81
N ARG A 482 -7.05 -4.29 16.27
CA ARG A 482 -6.40 -5.60 16.42
C ARG A 482 -5.80 -6.08 15.09
N PRO A 483 -4.73 -6.88 15.11
CA PRO A 483 -4.21 -7.54 13.91
C PRO A 483 -5.15 -8.65 13.45
N VAL A 484 -5.45 -8.65 12.15
CA VAL A 484 -6.30 -9.65 11.51
C VAL A 484 -5.70 -10.02 10.17
N LEU A 485 -5.55 -11.31 9.90
CA LEU A 485 -5.28 -11.80 8.55
C LEU A 485 -6.61 -11.85 7.78
N LEU A 486 -6.66 -11.16 6.66
CA LEU A 486 -7.81 -11.12 5.76
C LEU A 486 -7.56 -12.07 4.59
N VAL A 487 -8.47 -13.02 4.38
CA VAL A 487 -8.51 -13.88 3.19
C VAL A 487 -9.82 -13.58 2.47
N GLN A 488 -9.73 -12.76 1.42
CA GLN A 488 -10.86 -12.40 0.59
C GLN A 488 -10.94 -13.37 -0.58
N TYR A 489 -11.96 -14.23 -0.62
CA TYR A 489 -12.19 -15.06 -1.79
C TYR A 489 -12.54 -14.20 -3.01
N LEU A 490 -12.02 -14.61 -4.15
CA LEU A 490 -12.20 -13.94 -5.44
C LEU A 490 -13.17 -14.71 -6.35
N ASP A 491 -13.43 -15.97 -6.02
CA ASP A 491 -14.38 -16.87 -6.66
C ASP A 491 -15.70 -16.97 -5.89
N GLY A 492 -16.68 -17.68 -6.49
CA GLY A 492 -17.95 -17.99 -5.85
C GLY A 492 -18.69 -16.73 -5.36
N ALA A 493 -19.12 -16.74 -4.09
CA ALA A 493 -19.82 -15.62 -3.45
C ALA A 493 -18.88 -14.59 -2.80
N GLN A 494 -17.56 -14.72 -2.99
CA GLN A 494 -16.56 -13.74 -2.56
C GLN A 494 -16.62 -13.40 -1.06
N GLU A 495 -16.75 -14.42 -0.22
CA GLU A 495 -16.77 -14.27 1.21
C GLU A 495 -15.41 -13.82 1.76
N LEU A 496 -15.45 -13.07 2.88
CA LEU A 496 -14.26 -12.67 3.61
C LEU A 496 -14.07 -13.59 4.81
N VAL A 497 -12.94 -14.29 4.85
CA VAL A 497 -12.47 -15.00 6.05
C VAL A 497 -11.54 -14.08 6.82
N ARG A 498 -11.79 -13.93 8.13
CA ARG A 498 -11.00 -13.11 9.05
C ARG A 498 -10.39 -14.00 10.13
N ILE A 499 -9.08 -13.92 10.30
CA ILE A 499 -8.36 -14.65 11.36
C ILE A 499 -7.74 -13.61 12.30
N PRO A 500 -8.47 -13.15 13.33
CA PRO A 500 -7.95 -12.19 14.31
C PRO A 500 -6.94 -12.86 15.24
N VAL A 501 -5.87 -12.16 15.61
CA VAL A 501 -4.87 -12.69 16.56
C VAL A 501 -5.30 -12.58 18.02
N THR A 502 -6.36 -11.81 18.29
CA THR A 502 -6.87 -11.55 19.63
C THR A 502 -8.36 -11.18 19.60
N THR A 503 -9.04 -11.42 20.72
CA THR A 503 -10.42 -10.97 21.00
C THR A 503 -10.47 -9.89 22.08
N GLU A 504 -9.31 -9.33 22.45
CA GLU A 504 -9.20 -8.22 23.40
C GLU A 504 -9.97 -6.98 22.90
N THR A 505 -10.37 -6.13 23.85
CA THR A 505 -11.07 -4.89 23.55
C THR A 505 -10.12 -3.90 22.86
N ALA A 506 -10.64 -3.15 21.89
CA ALA A 506 -9.88 -2.10 21.20
C ALA A 506 -9.24 -1.14 22.21
N GLY A 507 -7.98 -0.78 21.98
CA GLY A 507 -7.18 0.06 22.87
C GLY A 507 -6.45 -0.70 23.99
N THR A 508 -6.55 -2.03 24.05
CA THR A 508 -5.93 -2.84 25.12
C THR A 508 -5.06 -3.96 24.57
N GLY A 509 -3.98 -4.31 25.29
CA GLY A 509 -3.14 -5.47 24.98
C GLY A 509 -2.64 -5.50 23.53
N LYS A 510 -2.85 -6.63 22.85
CA LYS A 510 -2.56 -6.86 21.43
C LYS A 510 -3.53 -6.12 20.49
N ALA A 511 -4.60 -5.54 21.02
CA ALA A 511 -5.56 -4.68 20.31
C ALA A 511 -5.37 -3.18 20.63
N ALA A 512 -4.20 -2.76 21.10
CA ALA A 512 -3.88 -1.35 21.36
C ALA A 512 -3.16 -0.73 20.14
N ASP A 513 -3.87 0.10 19.37
CA ASP A 513 -3.37 0.76 18.14
C ASP A 513 -2.59 -0.20 17.21
N ASN A 514 -3.12 -1.41 17.05
CA ASN A 514 -2.46 -2.47 16.33
C ASN A 514 -3.13 -2.78 14.99
N GLY A 515 -2.44 -3.53 14.15
CA GLY A 515 -2.86 -3.87 12.81
C GLY A 515 -1.83 -4.77 12.14
N LEU A 516 -2.29 -5.71 11.32
CA LEU A 516 -1.41 -6.66 10.64
C LEU A 516 -0.87 -6.05 9.35
N SER A 517 0.44 -6.18 9.17
CA SER A 517 1.20 -5.68 8.02
C SER A 517 1.16 -6.64 6.81
N ALA A 518 1.95 -6.39 5.77
CA ALA A 518 2.00 -7.26 4.59
C ALA A 518 2.34 -8.73 4.98
N PRO A 519 1.50 -9.71 4.59
CA PRO A 519 1.75 -11.11 4.87
C PRO A 519 2.67 -11.74 3.83
N ARG A 520 3.59 -12.60 4.29
CA ARG A 520 4.36 -13.52 3.45
C ARG A 520 3.69 -14.88 3.46
N LEU A 521 3.22 -15.30 2.29
CA LEU A 521 2.65 -16.62 2.08
C LEU A 521 3.77 -17.61 1.75
N VAL A 522 3.72 -18.80 2.32
CA VAL A 522 4.74 -19.84 2.14
C VAL A 522 4.06 -21.15 1.79
N ASP A 523 4.39 -21.65 0.61
CA ASP A 523 4.10 -23.00 0.12
C ASP A 523 5.31 -23.89 0.47
N ILE A 524 5.10 -24.89 1.32
CA ILE A 524 6.17 -25.71 1.89
C ILE A 524 6.44 -26.94 1.02
N ASP A 525 5.41 -27.54 0.44
CA ASP A 525 5.53 -28.77 -0.37
C ASP A 525 5.58 -28.51 -1.89
N GLY A 526 5.43 -27.26 -2.31
CA GLY A 526 5.55 -26.82 -3.71
C GLY A 526 4.32 -27.16 -4.55
N ASP A 527 3.15 -27.34 -3.93
CA ASP A 527 1.91 -27.72 -4.63
C ASP A 527 1.12 -26.52 -5.21
N GLY A 528 1.68 -25.31 -5.08
CA GLY A 528 1.12 -24.05 -5.53
C GLY A 528 0.11 -23.43 -4.56
N ARG A 529 -0.02 -23.95 -3.34
CA ARG A 529 -0.93 -23.43 -2.30
C ARG A 529 -0.14 -23.06 -1.06
N PRO A 530 -0.43 -21.91 -0.43
CA PRO A 530 0.25 -21.53 0.79
C PRO A 530 -0.23 -22.38 1.99
N ASP A 531 0.72 -22.87 2.76
CA ASP A 531 0.51 -23.69 3.95
C ASP A 531 0.55 -22.87 5.23
N VAL A 532 1.47 -21.91 5.27
CA VAL A 532 1.66 -21.01 6.40
C VAL A 532 1.89 -19.59 5.93
N ILE A 533 1.55 -18.66 6.81
CA ILE A 533 1.62 -17.23 6.52
C ILE A 533 2.30 -16.54 7.68
N TYR A 534 3.30 -15.70 7.38
CA TYR A 534 3.99 -14.89 8.38
C TYR A 534 3.70 -13.41 8.16
N ALA A 535 3.41 -12.68 9.23
CA ALA A 535 3.14 -11.24 9.13
C ALA A 535 3.53 -10.52 10.42
N GLY A 536 4.04 -9.30 10.27
CA GLY A 536 4.33 -8.39 11.37
C GLY A 536 3.12 -7.57 11.82
N ASP A 537 3.24 -6.89 12.96
CA ASP A 537 2.26 -5.90 13.43
C ASP A 537 2.91 -4.64 14.05
N ASN A 538 2.09 -3.64 14.40
CA ASN A 538 2.56 -2.38 14.99
C ASN A 538 3.22 -2.57 16.37
N LEU A 539 2.90 -3.66 17.06
CA LEU A 539 3.45 -3.98 18.38
C LEU A 539 4.72 -4.85 18.31
N GLY A 540 5.26 -5.04 17.11
CA GLY A 540 6.51 -5.77 16.87
C GLY A 540 6.36 -7.28 16.96
N ASN A 541 5.14 -7.80 16.93
CA ASN A 541 4.91 -9.23 16.92
C ASN A 541 5.05 -9.78 15.50
N LEU A 542 5.84 -10.83 15.35
CA LEU A 542 5.87 -11.68 14.16
C LEU A 542 4.91 -12.84 14.38
N TRP A 543 3.79 -12.82 13.67
CA TRP A 543 2.75 -13.84 13.71
C TRP A 543 2.99 -14.93 12.68
N LYS A 544 2.50 -16.12 12.99
CA LYS A 544 2.34 -17.23 12.05
C LYS A 544 0.88 -17.68 12.05
N PHE A 545 0.34 -17.89 10.86
CA PHE A 545 -0.98 -18.47 10.65
C PHE A 545 -0.83 -19.85 10.02
N ASP A 546 -1.55 -20.82 10.57
CA ASP A 546 -1.69 -22.16 10.02
C ASP A 546 -2.91 -22.16 9.08
N VAL A 547 -2.65 -22.37 7.80
CA VAL A 547 -3.67 -22.45 6.74
C VAL A 547 -3.59 -23.78 5.98
N THR A 548 -3.03 -24.83 6.60
CA THR A 548 -2.85 -26.12 5.92
C THR A 548 -4.16 -26.90 5.72
N SER A 549 -5.18 -26.60 6.54
CA SER A 549 -6.46 -27.30 6.49
C SER A 549 -7.25 -27.02 5.21
N ILE A 550 -7.96 -28.05 4.71
CA ILE A 550 -8.93 -27.91 3.60
C ILE A 550 -10.23 -27.21 4.00
N ASN A 551 -10.45 -27.05 5.30
CA ASN A 551 -11.58 -26.33 5.87
C ASN A 551 -11.06 -25.03 6.45
N ASP A 552 -11.51 -23.90 5.89
CA ASP A 552 -11.05 -22.58 6.29
C ASP A 552 -11.48 -22.20 7.72
N SER A 553 -12.51 -22.84 8.27
CA SER A 553 -12.89 -22.68 9.67
C SER A 553 -11.83 -23.20 10.66
N ASN A 554 -10.89 -24.02 10.20
CA ASN A 554 -9.81 -24.56 11.01
C ASN A 554 -8.52 -23.73 10.92
N TRP A 555 -8.46 -22.76 9.99
CA TRP A 555 -7.33 -21.87 9.88
C TRP A 555 -7.22 -20.99 11.13
N ASN A 556 -6.02 -20.88 11.67
CA ASN A 556 -5.82 -20.27 12.99
C ASN A 556 -4.45 -19.62 13.13
N VAL A 557 -4.29 -18.87 14.22
CA VAL A 557 -2.98 -18.38 14.65
C VAL A 557 -2.22 -19.53 15.30
N ALA A 558 -1.02 -19.79 14.79
CA ALA A 558 -0.14 -20.83 15.31
C ALA A 558 0.27 -20.57 16.77
N PHE A 559 0.97 -21.53 17.37
CA PHE A 559 1.50 -21.42 18.74
C PHE A 559 0.43 -21.08 19.80
N ARG A 560 -0.80 -21.56 19.60
CA ARG A 560 -1.96 -21.33 20.48
C ARG A 560 -2.26 -19.83 20.67
N GLY A 561 -2.20 -19.05 19.58
CA GLY A 561 -2.49 -17.62 19.61
C GLY A 561 -1.35 -16.74 20.13
N GLN A 562 -0.13 -17.28 20.23
CA GLN A 562 1.06 -16.51 20.54
C GLN A 562 1.86 -16.17 19.28
N PRO A 563 2.52 -15.00 19.24
CA PRO A 563 3.40 -14.69 18.13
C PRO A 563 4.60 -15.65 18.14
N LEU A 564 5.18 -15.90 16.97
CA LEU A 564 6.44 -16.62 16.87
C LEU A 564 7.53 -15.89 17.65
N PHE A 565 7.59 -14.56 17.52
CA PHE A 565 8.58 -13.71 18.14
C PHE A 565 8.02 -12.30 18.36
N THR A 566 8.47 -11.60 19.40
CA THR A 566 8.16 -10.18 19.62
C THR A 566 9.44 -9.35 19.63
N ALA A 567 9.57 -8.44 18.67
CA ALA A 567 10.71 -7.56 18.49
C ALA A 567 10.75 -6.46 19.57
N LYS A 568 11.90 -6.36 20.24
CA LYS A 568 12.19 -5.31 21.21
C LYS A 568 13.51 -4.62 20.88
N GLY A 569 13.43 -3.32 20.66
CA GLY A 569 14.54 -2.44 20.35
C GLY A 569 15.23 -1.89 21.59
N PRO A 570 16.47 -1.39 21.44
CA PRO A 570 17.21 -0.79 22.53
C PRO A 570 16.57 0.55 22.94
N THR A 571 16.66 0.90 24.22
CA THR A 571 16.12 2.17 24.75
C THR A 571 16.80 3.42 24.20
N ALA A 572 18.07 3.28 23.80
CA ALA A 572 18.88 4.29 23.13
C ALA A 572 19.93 3.59 22.24
N LEU A 573 20.62 4.35 21.38
CA LEU A 573 21.74 3.82 20.61
C LEU A 573 22.78 3.19 21.55
N ASN A 574 23.21 1.95 21.26
CA ASN A 574 24.12 1.14 22.07
C ASN A 574 23.63 0.70 23.45
N SER A 575 22.36 0.89 23.79
CA SER A 575 21.79 0.38 25.04
C SER A 575 21.70 -1.15 25.01
N SER A 576 22.14 -1.80 26.09
CA SER A 576 21.93 -3.23 26.32
C SER A 576 20.49 -3.55 26.74
N ALA A 577 19.77 -2.58 27.30
CA ALA A 577 18.37 -2.73 27.67
C ALA A 577 17.48 -2.59 26.43
N ARG A 578 16.72 -3.66 26.12
CA ARG A 578 15.84 -3.74 24.95
C ARG A 578 14.38 -3.86 25.37
N THR A 579 13.70 -2.72 25.54
CA THR A 579 12.29 -2.66 25.98
C THR A 579 11.38 -1.94 24.99
N ASN A 580 11.93 -1.20 24.02
CA ASN A 580 11.15 -0.43 23.07
C ASN A 580 10.43 -1.36 22.10
N VAL A 581 9.13 -1.14 21.91
CA VAL A 581 8.37 -1.82 20.85
C VAL A 581 8.95 -1.40 19.49
N GLN A 582 9.13 -2.37 18.60
CA GLN A 582 9.62 -2.13 17.25
C GLN A 582 8.60 -2.63 16.23
N PRO A 583 7.78 -1.74 15.63
CA PRO A 583 6.79 -2.13 14.62
C PRO A 583 7.41 -2.92 13.47
N ILE A 584 6.68 -3.87 12.89
CA ILE A 584 7.11 -4.62 11.70
C ILE A 584 6.10 -4.34 10.59
N THR A 585 6.46 -3.50 9.63
CA THR A 585 5.55 -3.04 8.55
C THR A 585 5.76 -3.70 7.19
N VAL A 586 6.92 -4.35 7.01
CA VAL A 586 7.28 -5.05 5.77
C VAL A 586 7.03 -6.56 5.90
N ALA A 587 6.77 -7.21 4.78
CA ALA A 587 6.66 -8.67 4.76
C ALA A 587 8.00 -9.32 5.09
N PRO A 588 8.01 -10.38 5.93
CA PRO A 588 9.23 -11.12 6.22
C PRO A 588 9.70 -11.88 4.96
N THR A 589 11.01 -12.14 4.89
CA THR A 589 11.61 -13.10 3.95
C THR A 589 11.77 -14.44 4.64
N VAL A 590 11.38 -15.51 3.95
CA VAL A 590 11.37 -16.87 4.51
C VAL A 590 12.20 -17.80 3.63
N ARG A 591 13.07 -18.60 4.25
CA ARG A 591 13.94 -19.58 3.59
C ARG A 591 13.96 -20.88 4.37
N THR A 592 14.17 -21.99 3.68
CA THR A 592 14.45 -23.27 4.34
C THR A 592 15.76 -23.16 5.12
N ASN A 593 15.78 -23.73 6.32
CA ASN A 593 16.99 -23.78 7.14
C ASN A 593 17.91 -24.89 6.64
N ASP A 594 19.10 -24.52 6.17
CA ASP A 594 20.15 -25.40 5.65
C ASP A 594 21.16 -25.83 6.73
N ARG A 595 21.03 -25.30 7.96
CA ARG A 595 21.96 -25.60 9.05
C ARG A 595 21.88 -27.05 9.49
N THR A 596 23.03 -27.60 9.85
CA THR A 596 23.17 -28.92 10.48
C THR A 596 23.64 -28.78 11.92
N MET A 597 23.28 -29.73 12.77
CA MET A 597 23.81 -29.88 14.12
C MET A 597 24.41 -31.27 14.31
N THR A 598 25.44 -31.36 15.14
CA THR A 598 26.00 -32.64 15.56
C THR A 598 25.30 -33.10 16.84
N ILE A 599 24.75 -34.30 16.81
CA ILE A 599 24.15 -34.97 17.96
C ILE A 599 25.01 -36.16 18.40
N GLY A 600 25.05 -36.43 19.70
CA GLY A 600 25.90 -37.47 20.29
C GLY A 600 27.35 -37.06 20.48
N THR A 601 28.19 -37.98 20.93
CA THR A 601 29.61 -37.75 21.26
C THR A 601 30.49 -38.89 20.74
N GLY A 602 31.77 -38.61 20.46
CA GLY A 602 32.73 -39.63 20.01
C GLY A 602 32.42 -40.19 18.62
N THR A 603 32.76 -41.45 18.36
CA THR A 603 32.56 -42.13 17.06
C THR A 603 31.08 -42.31 16.66
N ASN A 604 30.15 -42.09 17.59
CA ASN A 604 28.71 -42.19 17.37
C ASN A 604 28.05 -40.82 17.09
N ALA A 605 28.85 -39.75 17.03
CA ALA A 605 28.34 -38.42 16.69
C ALA A 605 27.78 -38.42 15.26
N LYS A 606 26.56 -37.90 15.08
CA LYS A 606 25.87 -37.79 13.79
C LYS A 606 25.59 -36.34 13.47
N THR A 607 25.89 -35.93 12.25
CA THR A 607 25.47 -34.63 11.72
C THR A 607 24.07 -34.79 11.14
N VAL A 608 23.11 -34.05 11.69
CA VAL A 608 21.70 -34.06 11.28
C VAL A 608 21.26 -32.65 10.90
N PRO A 609 20.34 -32.49 9.94
CA PRO A 609 19.80 -31.19 9.61
C PRO A 609 18.96 -30.65 10.77
N VAL A 610 19.12 -29.36 11.10
CA VAL A 610 18.30 -28.69 12.12
C VAL A 610 16.85 -28.59 11.63
N THR A 611 16.62 -28.45 10.33
CA THR A 611 15.31 -28.35 9.63
C THR A 611 14.39 -27.22 10.15
N GLY A 612 13.42 -26.79 9.35
CA GLY A 612 12.53 -25.66 9.66
C GLY A 612 12.76 -24.47 8.72
N MET A 613 12.19 -23.32 9.07
CA MET A 613 12.25 -22.12 8.24
C MET A 613 12.99 -21.01 8.97
N MET A 614 13.95 -20.38 8.30
CA MET A 614 14.56 -19.12 8.73
C MET A 614 13.68 -17.96 8.24
N ILE A 615 13.31 -17.07 9.16
CA ILE A 615 12.47 -15.91 8.88
C ILE A 615 13.26 -14.65 9.21
N ALA A 616 13.55 -13.84 8.19
CA ALA A 616 14.23 -12.56 8.32
C ALA A 616 13.24 -11.41 8.13
N PHE A 617 13.32 -10.38 8.97
CA PHE A 617 12.43 -9.21 8.92
C PHE A 617 13.08 -7.98 9.54
N GLY A 618 12.81 -6.82 8.95
CA GLY A 618 13.21 -5.52 9.47
C GLY A 618 12.09 -4.88 10.29
N THR A 619 12.46 -4.10 11.29
CA THR A 619 11.53 -3.26 12.04
C THR A 619 11.55 -1.81 11.55
N GLY A 620 10.45 -1.10 11.79
CA GLY A 620 10.26 0.29 11.42
C GLY A 620 8.84 0.54 10.90
N ARG A 621 8.40 1.79 11.00
CA ARG A 621 7.13 2.28 10.48
C ARG A 621 7.35 3.67 9.89
N ASN A 622 6.69 3.94 8.76
CA ASN A 622 6.63 5.26 8.14
C ASN A 622 5.22 5.47 7.57
N VAL A 623 4.24 5.61 8.46
CA VAL A 623 2.80 5.64 8.15
C VAL A 623 2.13 6.86 8.80
N THR A 624 2.56 7.29 9.98
CA THR A 624 2.02 8.47 10.66
C THR A 624 2.85 9.71 10.37
N GLN A 625 2.28 10.88 10.64
CA GLN A 625 2.97 12.17 10.49
C GLN A 625 4.20 12.31 11.39
N ASP A 626 4.23 11.60 12.52
CA ASP A 626 5.32 11.68 13.50
C ASP A 626 6.47 10.71 13.18
N ASP A 627 6.23 9.68 12.37
CA ASP A 627 7.22 8.63 12.10
C ASP A 627 8.55 9.18 11.51
N PRO A 628 8.55 10.16 10.56
CA PRO A 628 9.80 10.75 10.05
C PRO A 628 10.65 11.48 11.10
N ASN A 629 10.05 11.93 12.21
CA ASN A 629 10.75 12.61 13.29
C ASN A 629 11.31 11.63 14.33
N SER A 630 10.97 10.34 14.22
CA SER A 630 11.42 9.32 15.18
C SER A 630 12.89 8.99 15.00
N VAL A 631 13.67 9.13 16.08
CA VAL A 631 15.09 8.75 16.15
C VAL A 631 15.31 7.37 16.78
N GLN A 632 14.25 6.57 16.93
CA GLN A 632 14.35 5.24 17.55
C GLN A 632 15.15 4.27 16.68
N VAL A 633 16.08 3.55 17.33
CA VAL A 633 16.88 2.52 16.66
C VAL A 633 16.00 1.35 16.22
N GLN A 634 16.01 1.07 14.91
CA GLN A 634 15.39 -0.11 14.33
C GLN A 634 16.36 -1.29 14.24
N SER A 635 15.85 -2.49 13.95
CA SER A 635 16.66 -3.71 13.94
C SER A 635 16.24 -4.64 12.81
N LEU A 636 17.21 -5.38 12.28
CA LEU A 636 16.98 -6.54 11.42
C LEU A 636 17.10 -7.80 12.27
N TYR A 637 16.12 -8.69 12.18
CA TYR A 637 16.09 -9.96 12.88
C TYR A 637 16.11 -11.12 11.89
N SER A 638 16.67 -12.25 12.32
CA SER A 638 16.50 -13.54 11.67
C SER A 638 16.23 -14.60 12.74
N VAL A 639 15.09 -15.27 12.64
CA VAL A 639 14.60 -16.22 13.64
C VAL A 639 14.32 -17.58 13.00
N LEU A 640 14.47 -18.67 13.75
CA LEU A 640 14.19 -20.02 13.28
C LEU A 640 12.81 -20.47 13.78
N ASP A 641 11.90 -20.74 12.84
CA ASP A 641 10.71 -21.54 13.10
C ASP A 641 11.03 -23.02 12.91
N ASN A 642 11.01 -23.78 14.01
CA ASN A 642 11.31 -25.20 14.04
C ASN A 642 10.07 -26.10 13.90
N THR A 643 8.92 -25.55 13.48
CA THR A 643 7.71 -26.33 13.20
C THR A 643 8.02 -27.43 12.20
N ARG A 644 7.44 -28.61 12.43
CA ARG A 644 7.50 -29.76 11.52
C ARG A 644 6.13 -30.02 10.92
N TYR A 645 6.14 -30.62 9.75
CA TYR A 645 4.95 -30.91 8.98
C TYR A 645 4.95 -32.37 8.56
N ARG A 646 3.76 -32.93 8.38
CA ARG A 646 3.55 -34.26 7.78
C ARG A 646 2.49 -34.16 6.70
N ILE A 647 2.58 -35.04 5.71
CA ILE A 647 1.55 -35.16 4.69
C ILE A 647 0.43 -36.05 5.23
N ILE A 648 -0.81 -35.61 5.04
CA ILE A 648 -2.04 -36.35 5.34
C ILE A 648 -2.88 -36.50 4.07
N ASP A 649 -3.66 -37.59 4.00
CA ASP A 649 -4.68 -37.75 2.97
C ASP A 649 -5.98 -37.09 3.42
N THR A 650 -6.59 -36.28 2.54
CA THR A 650 -7.85 -35.59 2.81
C THR A 650 -8.86 -35.85 1.70
N ALA A 651 -10.10 -35.41 1.91
CA ALA A 651 -11.14 -35.47 0.88
C ALA A 651 -10.83 -34.63 -0.37
N LYS A 652 -9.86 -33.70 -0.33
CA LYS A 652 -9.44 -32.85 -1.46
C LYS A 652 -8.02 -33.16 -1.96
N GLY A 653 -7.47 -34.33 -1.60
CA GLY A 653 -6.12 -34.74 -1.92
C GLY A 653 -5.14 -34.66 -0.76
N LYS A 654 -3.85 -34.77 -1.05
CA LYS A 654 -2.78 -34.71 -0.05
C LYS A 654 -2.58 -33.29 0.44
N ARG A 655 -2.48 -33.11 1.75
CA ARG A 655 -2.26 -31.80 2.38
C ARG A 655 -1.22 -31.91 3.48
N LEU A 656 -0.59 -30.79 3.81
CA LEU A 656 0.22 -30.72 5.01
C LEU A 656 -0.65 -30.58 6.27
N GLU A 657 -0.10 -31.08 7.37
CA GLU A 657 -0.58 -30.80 8.71
C GLU A 657 0.63 -30.47 9.59
N VAL A 658 0.48 -29.50 10.48
CA VAL A 658 1.47 -29.24 11.53
C VAL A 658 1.61 -30.48 12.41
N HIS A 659 2.83 -30.99 12.51
CA HIS A 659 3.12 -32.12 13.40
C HIS A 659 2.94 -31.66 14.86
N PRO A 660 2.12 -32.35 15.67
CA PRO A 660 1.85 -31.93 17.07
C PRO A 660 3.08 -32.05 17.98
N GLY A 661 4.10 -32.76 17.50
CA GLY A 661 5.29 -33.15 18.26
C GLY A 661 5.06 -34.44 19.03
N ASP A 662 6.16 -35.10 19.42
CA ASP A 662 6.16 -36.36 20.16
C ASP A 662 6.13 -36.15 21.69
N GLY A 663 5.79 -34.93 22.14
CA GLY A 663 5.81 -34.54 23.56
C GLY A 663 7.19 -34.11 24.04
N VAL A 664 7.69 -34.69 25.14
CA VAL A 664 8.99 -34.33 25.73
C VAL A 664 10.12 -35.03 24.96
N CYS A 665 10.83 -34.27 24.13
CA CYS A 665 12.03 -34.78 23.47
C CYS A 665 13.21 -34.85 24.44
N ALA A 666 13.66 -36.06 24.75
CA ALA A 666 14.92 -36.27 25.45
C ALA A 666 16.08 -35.74 24.59
N PRO A 667 17.13 -35.13 25.18
CA PRO A 667 18.29 -34.61 24.43
C PRO A 667 19.00 -35.64 23.52
N SER A 668 18.79 -36.93 23.78
CA SER A 668 19.38 -38.06 23.05
C SER A 668 18.45 -38.68 21.99
N ALA A 669 17.20 -38.25 21.87
CA ALA A 669 16.23 -38.87 20.97
C ALA A 669 16.44 -38.41 19.53
N THR A 670 16.95 -39.30 18.67
CA THR A 670 17.35 -38.98 17.29
C THR A 670 16.20 -38.85 16.30
N THR A 671 14.97 -39.15 16.70
CA THR A 671 13.76 -39.12 15.86
C THR A 671 12.63 -38.28 16.47
N CYS A 672 12.85 -37.66 17.63
CA CYS A 672 11.80 -36.93 18.32
C CYS A 672 11.52 -35.60 17.63
N VAL A 673 10.26 -35.38 17.29
CA VAL A 673 9.77 -34.10 16.76
C VAL A 673 9.32 -33.23 17.93
N PRO A 674 10.00 -32.10 18.21
CA PRO A 674 9.55 -31.21 19.28
C PRO A 674 8.20 -30.58 18.93
N SER A 675 7.35 -30.37 19.94
CA SER A 675 6.14 -29.58 19.75
C SER A 675 6.49 -28.15 19.36
N PRO A 676 5.79 -27.56 18.36
CA PRO A 676 6.02 -26.18 17.94
C PRO A 676 5.84 -25.20 19.11
N LEU A 677 6.81 -24.29 19.29
CA LEU A 677 6.82 -23.31 20.37
C LEU A 677 7.23 -21.94 19.86
N ALA A 678 6.62 -20.89 20.42
CA ALA A 678 7.06 -19.52 20.22
C ALA A 678 8.47 -19.29 20.80
N LEU A 679 9.24 -18.42 20.16
CA LEU A 679 10.58 -18.02 20.61
C LEU A 679 10.54 -16.98 21.75
N GLY A 680 9.39 -16.33 21.92
CA GLY A 680 9.16 -15.33 22.96
C GLY A 680 9.61 -13.92 22.57
N GLU A 681 9.82 -13.09 23.58
CA GLU A 681 10.04 -11.66 23.43
C GLU A 681 11.52 -11.30 23.52
N GLY A 682 12.01 -10.56 22.52
CA GLY A 682 13.36 -10.00 22.49
C GLY A 682 14.47 -11.04 22.29
N VAL A 683 15.68 -10.52 22.04
CA VAL A 683 16.86 -11.33 21.65
C VAL A 683 17.32 -12.31 22.73
N ALA A 684 17.11 -12.00 24.01
CA ALA A 684 17.56 -12.83 25.13
C ALA A 684 16.74 -14.11 25.25
N ASN A 685 15.40 -14.00 25.26
CA ASN A 685 14.52 -15.16 25.34
C ASN A 685 14.62 -16.03 24.09
N ALA A 686 14.71 -15.40 22.91
CA ALA A 686 14.87 -16.08 21.64
C ALA A 686 16.31 -16.59 21.38
N LYS A 687 17.26 -16.30 22.28
CA LYS A 687 18.68 -16.69 22.19
C LYS A 687 19.32 -16.32 20.85
N LEU A 688 19.02 -15.13 20.35
CA LEU A 688 19.55 -14.64 19.08
C LEU A 688 21.00 -14.18 19.24
N ALA A 689 21.85 -14.59 18.30
CA ALA A 689 23.21 -14.08 18.20
C ALA A 689 23.20 -12.67 17.57
N GLU A 690 24.03 -11.78 18.09
CA GLU A 690 24.27 -10.47 17.49
C GLU A 690 25.37 -10.60 16.42
N GLN A 691 25.10 -10.09 15.21
CA GLN A 691 26.12 -9.88 14.18
C GLN A 691 26.26 -8.37 13.97
N LYS A 692 27.46 -7.84 14.22
CA LYS A 692 27.75 -6.41 14.08
C LYS A 692 28.36 -6.13 12.72
N ILE A 693 27.62 -5.44 11.87
CA ILE A 693 28.15 -4.95 10.60
C ILE A 693 28.85 -3.61 10.87
N SER A 694 30.16 -3.55 10.68
CA SER A 694 30.98 -2.34 10.88
C SER A 694 31.47 -1.80 9.55
N GLN A 695 31.35 -0.49 9.32
CA GLN A 695 31.95 0.15 8.15
C GLN A 695 33.48 0.17 8.31
N LEU A 696 34.18 -0.46 7.37
CA LEU A 696 35.64 -0.62 7.39
C LEU A 696 36.39 0.57 6.76
N GLY A 697 35.66 1.48 6.09
CA GLY A 697 36.19 2.60 5.30
C GLY A 697 35.83 2.46 3.82
N ASN A 698 35.87 3.54 3.03
CA ASN A 698 35.61 3.55 1.57
C ASN A 698 34.27 2.93 1.09
N GLY A 699 33.27 2.86 1.96
CA GLY A 699 31.99 2.21 1.65
C GLY A 699 32.01 0.68 1.78
N GLU A 700 33.11 0.10 2.25
CA GLU A 700 33.21 -1.33 2.57
C GLU A 700 32.66 -1.61 3.98
N TYR A 701 31.99 -2.75 4.13
CA TYR A 701 31.39 -3.22 5.37
C TYR A 701 31.94 -4.60 5.73
N GLY A 702 32.33 -4.78 6.98
CA GLY A 702 32.77 -6.05 7.56
C GLY A 702 31.78 -6.53 8.61
N THR A 703 31.82 -7.82 8.90
CA THR A 703 30.97 -8.49 9.91
C THR A 703 31.79 -9.05 11.05
#